data_AF-A0A2G8S4X3-F1
#
_entry.id   AF-A0A2G8S4X3-F1
#
_cell.length_a   1.000
_cell.length_b   1.000
_cell.length_c   1.000
_cell.angle_alpha   90.00
_cell.angle_beta   90.00
_cell.angle_gamma   90.00
#
_symmetry.space_group_name_H-M   'P 1'
#
loop_
_entity.id
_entity.type
_entity.pdbx_description
1 polymer ?
#
loop_
_entity_poly.entity_id
_entity_poly.type
_entity_poly.pdbx_seq_one_letter_code
_entity_poly.pdbx_strand_id
1 'polypeptide(L)'
;MAVQLAVPIEVFEAVIDQATDCTESLRRLSLACRVFLPRTRYHLFSSIVVRSVQHMDAFCAFLDSHSWAPPLVRKMTLAMALNYDPCTPTMRLLDVAPTHLLSRLPNLRAWRMEVAENDCGPKGQPVLLSPHRAALSCYERHGGRIQHLELSNVCFDDVADFKALVLAFAGVYSLSCSHIRFRTTTEAHEGASADAAITHSPRLKRLHLGTFVDMGAVEYLLGSSRETLEDLVLTVSDYPRTRDSFERLEKAMSQLLQIASLTLVISCGRLLSAERDDTQAISQDIRRVTKILGCISRSRLWNVQVEFELHHMASLGRALSWGGPALEACNACEDVLLTFPHCRITLHPTAASCRIGRSAFWYSIIKRAFPKLDECRLLSFNCPNLNTQDPPSGHEARVTCLVASRDSKSIVSASMDGTIIVWEAARATIAQEWLAHQGSVDALAWSPDSLRLVSASGVGSEALVVWDIANNDGVHKIAAPEGHTPPVTSCAWSPDGALLASASVDGTVRVWDALTFQQRDLVDDPRCVAQPRLLQFSPDSRCLAWISSSPTHGHGCNIWRPLAGDQPLTIPSHPSRIPKGHVTIYAFSFGPESARIATAHGYSHGPSRELDVVRIWDVATGTALAILQGHAGPVVDVAFSPDGASLLSVSSDSSVKIWDVGRGEETASFQEGPGRRAISHACFSPDGKYVATASWGKTVRVWRLEDASCAVMFSEHKGAVRHVAFSQDGEFLASGDDDGVEIIWYLNSPAAKSLRPGIIDTISIIQGLTPTINANTEERK
;
A
#
# COMPACT_ATOMS: atom_id res chain seq x y z
N MET A 1 -45.18 5.29 -44.12
CA MET A 1 -44.92 5.77 -42.74
C MET A 1 -43.43 5.98 -42.60
N ALA A 2 -43.01 7.23 -42.62
CA ALA A 2 -41.65 7.62 -42.27
C ALA A 2 -41.51 7.51 -40.75
N VAL A 3 -40.76 6.51 -40.28
CA VAL A 3 -40.27 6.51 -38.89
C VAL A 3 -38.87 7.08 -38.94
N GLN A 4 -38.75 8.39 -38.68
CA GLN A 4 -37.48 9.02 -38.32
C GLN A 4 -37.04 8.44 -36.97
N LEU A 5 -36.33 7.33 -36.99
CA LEU A 5 -35.54 6.89 -35.84
C LEU A 5 -34.29 7.77 -35.80
N ALA A 6 -34.35 8.83 -35.00
CA ALA A 6 -33.18 9.61 -34.61
C ALA A 6 -32.33 8.75 -33.67
N VAL A 7 -31.49 7.90 -34.25
CA VAL A 7 -30.46 7.18 -33.49
C VAL A 7 -29.41 8.20 -33.04
N PRO A 8 -29.02 8.26 -31.75
CA PRO A 8 -27.97 9.16 -31.27
C PRO A 8 -26.65 8.88 -32.00
N ILE A 9 -25.95 9.94 -32.41
CA ILE A 9 -24.67 9.88 -33.17
C ILE A 9 -23.61 9.01 -32.48
N GLU A 10 -23.60 8.98 -31.14
CA GLU A 10 -22.70 8.17 -30.32
C GLU A 10 -22.84 6.65 -30.58
N VAL A 11 -24.06 6.19 -30.91
CA VAL A 11 -24.31 4.79 -31.27
C VAL A 11 -23.71 4.48 -32.65
N PHE A 12 -23.66 5.45 -33.56
CA PHE A 12 -23.05 5.27 -34.88
C PHE A 12 -21.51 5.24 -34.80
N GLU A 13 -20.89 6.06 -33.95
CA GLU A 13 -19.43 6.04 -33.73
C GLU A 13 -18.97 4.70 -33.12
N ALA A 14 -19.69 4.19 -32.12
CA ALA A 14 -19.38 2.89 -31.50
C ALA A 14 -19.57 1.69 -32.45
N VAL A 15 -20.57 1.74 -33.33
CA VAL A 15 -20.82 0.69 -34.35
C VAL A 15 -19.72 0.67 -35.41
N ILE A 16 -19.13 1.83 -35.75
CA ILE A 16 -18.05 1.93 -36.74
C ILE A 16 -16.75 1.33 -36.21
N ASP A 17 -16.39 1.57 -34.95
CA ASP A 17 -15.19 0.97 -34.33
C ASP A 17 -15.27 -0.56 -34.17
N GLN A 18 -16.46 -1.14 -34.02
CA GLN A 18 -16.66 -2.60 -33.96
C GLN A 18 -16.80 -3.25 -35.34
N ALA A 19 -17.21 -2.51 -36.36
CA ALA A 19 -17.50 -3.03 -37.69
C ALA A 19 -16.28 -3.07 -38.63
N THR A 20 -15.12 -2.55 -38.22
CA THR A 20 -13.89 -2.56 -39.04
C THR A 20 -13.27 -3.94 -39.24
N ASP A 21 -13.73 -4.97 -38.53
CA ASP A 21 -13.08 -6.28 -38.54
C ASP A 21 -13.39 -7.14 -39.79
N CYS A 22 -14.40 -6.78 -40.59
CA CYS A 22 -14.79 -7.55 -41.79
C CYS A 22 -15.18 -6.66 -42.99
N THR A 23 -14.77 -7.06 -44.19
CA THR A 23 -15.07 -6.38 -45.47
C THR A 23 -16.56 -6.28 -45.76
N GLU A 24 -17.33 -7.27 -45.31
CA GLU A 24 -18.79 -7.31 -45.40
C GLU A 24 -19.44 -6.23 -44.51
N SER A 25 -18.86 -5.98 -43.33
CA SER A 25 -19.33 -4.98 -42.37
C SER A 25 -19.10 -3.55 -42.87
N LEU A 26 -17.95 -3.28 -43.49
CA LEU A 26 -17.67 -2.00 -44.16
C LEU A 26 -18.62 -1.73 -45.34
N ARG A 27 -18.97 -2.77 -46.13
CA ARG A 27 -19.97 -2.68 -47.20
C ARG A 27 -21.38 -2.42 -46.67
N ARG A 28 -21.78 -3.04 -45.57
CA ARG A 28 -23.10 -2.82 -44.94
C ARG A 28 -23.21 -1.42 -44.33
N LEU A 29 -22.13 -0.93 -43.71
CA LEU A 29 -22.03 0.44 -43.20
C LEU A 29 -22.16 1.47 -44.34
N SER A 30 -21.48 1.25 -45.48
CA SER A 30 -21.58 2.17 -46.62
C SER A 30 -22.99 2.24 -47.21
N LEU A 31 -23.69 1.10 -47.26
CA LEU A 31 -25.10 1.04 -47.68
C LEU A 31 -26.03 1.76 -46.71
N ALA A 32 -25.83 1.59 -45.40
CA ALA A 32 -26.62 2.28 -44.37
C ALA A 32 -26.38 3.80 -44.40
N CYS A 33 -25.13 4.24 -44.50
CA CYS A 33 -24.79 5.66 -44.55
C CYS A 33 -25.34 6.37 -45.79
N ARG A 34 -25.40 5.66 -46.94
CA ARG A 34 -26.00 6.17 -48.18
C ARG A 34 -27.50 6.43 -48.09
N VAL A 35 -28.21 5.70 -47.23
CA VAL A 35 -29.67 5.80 -47.05
C VAL A 35 -30.06 6.86 -46.00
N PHE A 36 -29.24 7.03 -44.95
CA PHE A 36 -29.64 7.83 -43.78
C PHE A 36 -29.10 9.26 -43.70
N LEU A 37 -28.08 9.66 -44.48
CA LEU A 37 -27.42 10.96 -44.29
C LEU A 37 -27.55 11.89 -45.51
N PRO A 38 -28.17 13.08 -45.37
CA PRO A 38 -28.13 14.13 -46.40
C PRO A 38 -26.70 14.68 -46.55
N ARG A 39 -26.30 14.88 -47.81
CA ARG A 39 -24.93 15.08 -48.33
C ARG A 39 -24.06 16.21 -47.77
N THR A 40 -24.40 16.92 -46.69
CA THR A 40 -23.74 18.23 -46.43
C THR A 40 -23.16 18.54 -45.05
N ARG A 41 -23.28 17.75 -43.97
CA ARG A 41 -22.73 18.21 -42.67
C ARG A 41 -22.22 17.15 -41.67
N TYR A 42 -21.74 15.99 -42.09
CA TYR A 42 -21.38 14.94 -41.11
C TYR A 42 -19.97 14.38 -41.32
N HIS A 43 -19.16 14.46 -40.25
CA HIS A 43 -17.82 13.89 -40.14
C HIS A 43 -17.94 12.39 -39.84
N LEU A 44 -18.23 11.60 -40.87
CA LEU A 44 -18.61 10.18 -40.76
C LEU A 44 -17.48 9.25 -40.30
N PHE A 45 -16.22 9.64 -40.46
CA PHE A 45 -15.04 8.85 -40.10
C PHE A 45 -14.07 9.71 -39.30
N SER A 46 -14.37 9.90 -38.02
CA SER A 46 -13.51 10.63 -37.08
C SER A 46 -12.22 9.86 -36.81
N SER A 47 -12.26 8.53 -36.72
CA SER A 47 -11.12 7.62 -36.62
C SER A 47 -11.34 6.34 -37.44
N ILE A 48 -10.28 5.82 -38.06
CA ILE A 48 -10.28 4.51 -38.73
C ILE A 48 -9.10 3.73 -38.19
N VAL A 49 -9.35 2.51 -37.69
CA VAL A 49 -8.31 1.60 -37.22
C VAL A 49 -8.05 0.53 -38.27
N VAL A 50 -6.85 0.49 -38.84
CA VAL A 50 -6.42 -0.57 -39.77
C VAL A 50 -5.54 -1.56 -39.02
N ARG A 51 -5.98 -2.82 -38.94
CA ARG A 51 -5.32 -3.85 -38.11
C ARG A 51 -4.37 -4.79 -38.86
N SER A 52 -4.57 -4.95 -40.16
CA SER A 52 -3.81 -5.88 -41.00
C SER A 52 -3.60 -5.35 -42.42
N VAL A 53 -2.63 -5.92 -43.15
CA VAL A 53 -2.39 -5.61 -44.57
C VAL A 53 -3.63 -5.94 -45.43
N GLN A 54 -4.35 -7.01 -45.09
CA GLN A 54 -5.60 -7.38 -45.80
C GLN A 54 -6.72 -6.37 -45.55
N HIS A 55 -6.85 -5.84 -44.32
CA HIS A 55 -7.78 -4.74 -44.02
C HIS A 55 -7.40 -3.47 -44.78
N MET A 56 -6.10 -3.21 -44.91
CA MET A 56 -5.56 -2.07 -45.62
C MET A 56 -5.88 -2.10 -47.13
N ASP A 57 -5.69 -3.25 -47.78
CA ASP A 57 -6.02 -3.43 -49.19
C ASP A 57 -7.52 -3.36 -49.44
N ALA A 58 -8.32 -3.96 -48.55
CA ALA A 58 -9.77 -3.86 -48.60
C ALA A 58 -10.25 -2.41 -48.43
N PHE A 59 -9.60 -1.64 -47.56
CA PHE A 59 -9.90 -0.23 -47.38
C PHE A 59 -9.51 0.60 -48.60
N CYS A 60 -8.36 0.32 -49.24
CA CYS A 60 -8.01 0.93 -50.52
C CYS A 60 -9.09 0.67 -51.59
N ALA A 61 -9.53 -0.57 -51.73
CA ALA A 61 -10.59 -0.95 -52.67
C ALA A 61 -11.94 -0.28 -52.34
N PHE A 62 -12.23 -0.07 -51.05
CA PHE A 62 -13.39 0.70 -50.61
C PHE A 62 -13.31 2.18 -51.05
N LEU A 63 -12.17 2.84 -50.83
CA LEU A 63 -11.96 4.22 -51.24
C LEU A 63 -12.06 4.40 -52.77
N ASP A 64 -11.60 3.42 -53.55
CA ASP A 64 -11.72 3.44 -55.02
C ASP A 64 -13.15 3.32 -55.50
N SER A 65 -13.94 2.46 -54.85
CA SER A 65 -15.34 2.24 -55.21
C SER A 65 -16.27 3.35 -54.72
N HIS A 66 -15.83 4.19 -53.77
CA HIS A 66 -16.65 5.19 -53.08
C HIS A 66 -15.97 6.56 -53.01
N SER A 67 -15.99 7.30 -54.13
CA SER A 67 -15.35 8.63 -54.28
C SER A 67 -15.82 9.72 -53.31
N TRP A 68 -16.93 9.51 -52.60
CA TRP A 68 -17.45 10.44 -51.58
C TRP A 68 -16.79 10.30 -50.20
N ALA A 69 -16.13 9.16 -49.91
CA ALA A 69 -15.57 8.85 -48.59
C ALA A 69 -14.22 9.56 -48.28
N PRO A 70 -13.26 9.68 -49.22
CA PRO A 70 -11.96 10.29 -48.96
C PRO A 70 -11.95 11.70 -48.32
N PRO A 71 -12.84 12.65 -48.67
CA PRO A 71 -12.85 13.96 -48.03
C PRO A 71 -13.37 13.95 -46.58
N LEU A 72 -13.95 12.85 -46.09
CA LEU A 72 -14.57 12.78 -44.77
C LEU A 72 -13.64 12.26 -43.67
N VAL A 73 -12.49 11.67 -44.03
CA VAL A 73 -11.52 11.11 -43.07
C VAL A 73 -10.57 12.19 -42.58
N ARG A 74 -10.46 12.35 -41.26
CA ARG A 74 -9.57 13.35 -40.62
C ARG A 74 -8.45 12.76 -39.74
N LYS A 75 -8.71 11.65 -39.06
CA LYS A 75 -7.70 10.90 -38.27
C LYS A 75 -7.68 9.45 -38.71
N MET A 76 -6.49 8.89 -38.81
CA MET A 76 -6.26 7.48 -39.13
C MET A 76 -5.33 6.88 -38.09
N THR A 77 -5.73 5.74 -37.55
CA THR A 77 -4.94 4.92 -36.64
C THR A 77 -4.56 3.64 -37.37
N LEU A 78 -3.28 3.38 -37.47
CA LEU A 78 -2.76 2.14 -38.01
C LEU A 78 -2.19 1.35 -36.84
N ALA A 79 -2.88 0.28 -36.45
CA ALA A 79 -2.54 -0.55 -35.32
C ALA A 79 -2.25 -1.95 -35.85
N MET A 80 -1.01 -2.26 -36.19
CA MET A 80 -0.69 -3.58 -36.75
C MET A 80 -0.65 -4.62 -35.64
N ALA A 81 -1.63 -5.53 -35.64
CA ALA A 81 -1.49 -6.83 -35.00
C ALA A 81 -0.81 -7.74 -36.01
N LEU A 82 0.45 -8.10 -35.75
CA LEU A 82 1.17 -8.99 -36.65
C LEU A 82 0.75 -10.43 -36.31
N ASN A 83 1.00 -11.36 -37.22
CA ASN A 83 1.12 -12.76 -36.83
C ASN A 83 2.63 -12.99 -36.84
N TYR A 84 3.24 -13.15 -35.68
CA TYR A 84 4.69 -13.33 -35.55
C TYR A 84 5.19 -14.49 -36.44
N ASP A 85 5.99 -14.18 -37.47
CA ASP A 85 6.73 -15.18 -38.26
C ASP A 85 8.23 -15.05 -37.92
N PRO A 86 8.85 -16.03 -37.22
CA PRO A 86 10.21 -15.93 -36.69
C PRO A 86 11.31 -15.78 -37.76
N CYS A 87 10.98 -15.93 -39.05
CA CYS A 87 11.93 -15.90 -40.15
C CYS A 87 12.19 -14.51 -40.76
N THR A 88 11.39 -13.47 -40.44
CA THR A 88 11.58 -12.10 -40.97
C THR A 88 11.53 -11.04 -39.87
N PRO A 89 12.66 -10.71 -39.21
CA PRO A 89 12.69 -9.81 -38.05
C PRO A 89 12.63 -8.31 -38.39
N THR A 90 12.65 -7.95 -39.68
CA THR A 90 12.68 -6.56 -40.16
C THR A 90 11.52 -6.30 -41.11
N MET A 91 10.66 -5.35 -40.75
CA MET A 91 9.55 -4.87 -41.59
C MET A 91 9.98 -3.60 -42.33
N ARG A 92 9.58 -3.44 -43.60
CA ARG A 92 9.78 -2.16 -44.30
C ARG A 92 8.66 -1.22 -43.92
N LEU A 93 8.97 0.06 -43.70
CA LEU A 93 7.97 1.11 -43.40
C LEU A 93 6.85 1.21 -44.47
N LEU A 94 7.13 0.82 -45.71
CA LEU A 94 6.16 0.75 -46.82
C LEU A 94 5.13 -0.38 -46.67
N ASP A 95 5.48 -1.44 -45.93
CA ASP A 95 4.57 -2.57 -45.65
C ASP A 95 3.58 -2.21 -44.52
N VAL A 96 3.94 -1.20 -43.72
CA VAL A 96 3.13 -0.66 -42.62
C VAL A 96 2.16 0.42 -43.10
N ALA A 97 2.57 1.30 -44.02
CA ALA A 97 1.62 2.20 -44.69
C ALA A 97 2.04 2.49 -46.15
N PRO A 98 1.24 2.08 -47.15
CA PRO A 98 1.50 2.39 -48.54
C PRO A 98 1.17 3.87 -48.81
N THR A 99 2.07 4.52 -49.54
CA THR A 99 1.99 5.92 -49.96
C THR A 99 0.73 6.24 -50.77
N HIS A 100 0.16 5.19 -51.36
CA HIS A 100 -1.12 5.18 -52.07
C HIS A 100 -2.33 5.54 -51.18
N LEU A 101 -2.30 5.25 -49.88
CA LEU A 101 -3.35 5.68 -48.95
C LEU A 101 -3.27 7.17 -48.65
N LEU A 102 -2.04 7.68 -48.45
CA LEU A 102 -1.82 9.10 -48.18
C LEU A 102 -2.15 9.99 -49.38
N SER A 103 -1.96 9.50 -50.61
CA SER A 103 -2.37 10.25 -51.81
C SER A 103 -3.90 10.31 -51.96
N ARG A 104 -4.62 9.30 -51.47
CA ARG A 104 -6.08 9.18 -51.57
C ARG A 104 -6.83 9.94 -50.49
N LEU A 105 -6.22 10.28 -49.35
CA LEU A 105 -6.88 10.96 -48.23
C LEU A 105 -6.44 12.44 -48.12
N PRO A 106 -7.12 13.38 -48.81
CA PRO A 106 -6.68 14.77 -48.88
C PRO A 106 -6.81 15.54 -47.56
N ASN A 107 -7.71 15.12 -46.67
CA ASN A 107 -8.05 15.79 -45.42
C ASN A 107 -7.45 15.12 -44.17
N LEU A 108 -6.55 14.14 -44.34
CA LEU A 108 -5.88 13.48 -43.23
C LEU A 108 -4.97 14.47 -42.49
N ARG A 109 -5.27 14.71 -41.22
CA ARG A 109 -4.53 15.64 -40.35
C ARG A 109 -3.83 14.95 -39.19
N ALA A 110 -4.35 13.80 -38.74
CA ALA A 110 -3.77 13.06 -37.62
C ALA A 110 -3.47 11.61 -38.02
N TRP A 111 -2.28 11.14 -37.69
CA TRP A 111 -1.85 9.77 -37.96
C TRP A 111 -1.25 9.13 -36.72
N ARG A 112 -1.80 7.99 -36.31
CA ARG A 112 -1.24 7.12 -35.26
C ARG A 112 -0.66 5.84 -35.85
N MET A 113 0.56 5.49 -35.45
CA MET A 113 1.24 4.24 -35.75
C MET A 113 1.48 3.47 -34.45
N GLU A 114 0.91 2.27 -34.38
CA GLU A 114 0.96 1.39 -33.22
C GLU A 114 1.30 -0.03 -33.69
N VAL A 115 2.25 -0.69 -33.02
CA VAL A 115 2.56 -2.11 -33.22
C VAL A 115 2.10 -2.85 -31.96
N ALA A 116 1.22 -3.84 -32.09
CA ALA A 116 0.61 -4.50 -30.93
C ALA A 116 1.65 -5.27 -30.08
N GLU A 117 1.54 -5.18 -28.74
CA GLU A 117 2.48 -5.82 -27.79
C GLU A 117 2.45 -7.36 -27.79
N ASN A 118 1.38 -7.98 -28.30
CA ASN A 118 1.13 -9.43 -28.16
C ASN A 118 2.01 -10.35 -29.03
N ASP A 119 2.83 -9.82 -29.94
CA ASP A 119 3.76 -10.59 -30.79
C ASP A 119 5.20 -10.55 -30.28
N CYS A 120 5.38 -10.46 -28.97
CA CYS A 120 6.61 -10.93 -28.34
C CYS A 120 6.65 -12.46 -28.46
N GLY A 121 7.34 -13.00 -29.46
CA GLY A 121 7.65 -14.43 -29.52
C GLY A 121 8.32 -14.93 -28.23
N PRO A 122 8.65 -16.23 -28.08
CA PRO A 122 9.06 -16.86 -26.81
C PRO A 122 10.33 -16.29 -26.14
N LYS A 123 10.91 -15.19 -26.66
CA LYS A 123 12.05 -14.43 -26.11
C LYS A 123 11.87 -12.90 -26.06
N GLY A 124 10.69 -12.33 -26.34
CA GLY A 124 10.46 -10.89 -26.16
C GLY A 124 11.30 -9.96 -27.06
N GLN A 125 11.66 -10.39 -28.27
CA GLN A 125 12.41 -9.53 -29.20
C GLN A 125 11.45 -8.57 -29.94
N PRO A 126 11.73 -7.25 -29.95
CA PRO A 126 10.89 -6.27 -30.63
C PRO A 126 11.02 -6.38 -32.15
N VAL A 127 9.89 -6.20 -32.87
CA VAL A 127 9.86 -6.12 -34.33
C VAL A 127 10.53 -4.83 -34.78
N LEU A 128 11.47 -4.92 -35.72
CA LEU A 128 12.26 -3.77 -36.17
C LEU A 128 11.68 -3.13 -37.43
N LEU A 129 11.49 -1.82 -37.39
CA LEU A 129 11.01 -1.01 -38.51
C LEU A 129 12.19 -0.39 -39.24
N SER A 130 12.31 -0.73 -40.53
CA SER A 130 13.36 -0.20 -41.42
C SER A 130 12.79 0.90 -42.34
N PRO A 131 13.12 2.18 -42.09
CA PRO A 131 12.73 3.29 -42.96
C PRO A 131 13.71 3.40 -44.13
N HIS A 132 13.58 2.54 -45.14
CA HIS A 132 14.41 2.65 -46.36
C HIS A 132 14.23 4.01 -47.05
N ARG A 133 15.29 4.61 -47.62
CA ARG A 133 15.26 5.95 -48.28
C ARG A 133 14.15 6.16 -49.31
N ALA A 134 13.77 5.09 -50.02
CA ALA A 134 12.68 5.10 -50.99
C ALA A 134 11.29 5.30 -50.34
N ALA A 135 11.09 4.77 -49.13
CA ALA A 135 9.87 4.98 -48.34
C ALA A 135 9.77 6.44 -47.88
N LEU A 136 10.86 6.97 -47.30
CA LEU A 136 10.93 8.33 -46.74
C LEU A 136 10.68 9.41 -47.81
N SER A 137 11.29 9.29 -48.99
CA SER A 137 11.06 10.23 -50.11
C SER A 137 9.61 10.24 -50.62
N CYS A 138 8.84 9.19 -50.38
CA CYS A 138 7.42 9.15 -50.72
C CYS A 138 6.56 9.79 -49.62
N TYR A 139 6.94 9.65 -48.35
CA TYR A 139 6.31 10.38 -47.24
C TYR A 139 6.58 11.89 -47.35
N GLU A 140 7.77 12.32 -47.77
CA GLU A 140 8.04 13.75 -48.00
C GLU A 140 7.06 14.40 -49.00
N ARG A 141 6.58 13.66 -50.01
CA ARG A 141 5.61 14.17 -51.01
C ARG A 141 4.20 14.37 -50.46
N HIS A 142 3.77 13.57 -49.48
CA HIS A 142 2.38 13.52 -49.03
C HIS A 142 2.19 13.83 -47.52
N GLY A 143 3.26 13.77 -46.75
CA GLY A 143 3.32 13.93 -45.29
C GLY A 143 3.24 15.36 -44.81
N GLY A 144 3.47 16.36 -45.68
CA GLY A 144 3.33 17.78 -45.33
C GLY A 144 1.92 18.22 -44.90
N ARG A 145 0.90 17.38 -45.10
CA ARG A 145 -0.48 17.63 -44.65
C ARG A 145 -0.76 17.17 -43.22
N ILE A 146 0.02 16.20 -42.74
CA ILE A 146 -0.13 15.58 -41.44
C ILE A 146 0.38 16.54 -40.40
N GLN A 147 -0.48 16.79 -39.43
CA GLN A 147 -0.36 17.82 -38.43
C GLN A 147 -0.13 17.21 -37.05
N HIS A 148 -0.74 16.05 -36.78
CA HIS A 148 -0.51 15.25 -35.58
C HIS A 148 0.07 13.89 -35.94
N LEU A 149 1.16 13.50 -35.28
CA LEU A 149 1.78 12.19 -35.41
C LEU A 149 1.84 11.52 -34.03
N GLU A 150 1.33 10.31 -33.91
CA GLU A 150 1.45 9.49 -32.70
C GLU A 150 2.21 8.20 -33.04
N LEU A 151 3.32 7.94 -32.37
CA LEU A 151 4.16 6.75 -32.54
C LEU A 151 4.15 5.95 -31.24
N SER A 152 3.77 4.68 -31.30
CA SER A 152 3.66 3.82 -30.13
C SER A 152 4.21 2.43 -30.39
N ASN A 153 5.09 1.95 -29.50
CA ASN A 153 5.69 0.61 -29.54
C ASN A 153 6.49 0.30 -30.81
N VAL A 154 7.41 1.20 -31.18
CA VAL A 154 8.17 1.15 -32.44
C VAL A 154 9.66 1.02 -32.15
N CYS A 155 10.34 0.08 -32.84
CA CYS A 155 11.78 -0.14 -32.72
C CYS A 155 12.50 0.25 -34.02
N PHE A 156 13.59 1.02 -33.92
CA PHE A 156 14.43 1.46 -35.04
C PHE A 156 15.85 0.86 -34.93
N ASP A 157 16.59 0.80 -36.05
CA ASP A 157 17.98 0.34 -36.05
C ASP A 157 18.91 1.35 -35.35
N ASP A 158 18.76 2.65 -35.65
CA ASP A 158 19.55 3.75 -35.08
C ASP A 158 18.74 5.07 -34.98
N VAL A 159 19.25 6.07 -34.24
CA VAL A 159 18.65 7.39 -34.07
C VAL A 159 18.51 8.11 -35.42
N ALA A 160 19.43 7.90 -36.37
CA ALA A 160 19.37 8.53 -37.69
C ALA A 160 18.09 8.16 -38.47
N ASP A 161 17.63 6.92 -38.34
CA ASP A 161 16.41 6.42 -38.97
C ASP A 161 15.16 7.06 -38.39
N PHE A 162 15.14 7.25 -37.07
CA PHE A 162 14.09 8.00 -36.38
C PHE A 162 14.07 9.47 -36.81
N LYS A 163 15.23 10.12 -36.90
CA LYS A 163 15.35 11.51 -37.39
C LYS A 163 14.78 11.65 -38.79
N ALA A 164 15.15 10.73 -39.69
CA ALA A 164 14.71 10.75 -41.07
C ALA A 164 13.19 10.55 -41.19
N LEU A 165 12.59 9.69 -40.36
CA LEU A 165 11.14 9.52 -40.31
C LEU A 165 10.42 10.81 -39.88
N VAL A 166 10.85 11.43 -38.78
CA VAL A 166 10.21 12.66 -38.27
C VAL A 166 10.33 13.80 -39.30
N LEU A 167 11.47 13.91 -39.97
CA LEU A 167 11.71 14.92 -41.01
C LEU A 167 10.87 14.72 -42.26
N ALA A 168 10.55 13.46 -42.62
CA ALA A 168 9.66 13.17 -43.74
C ALA A 168 8.25 13.77 -43.57
N PHE A 169 7.85 14.09 -42.34
CA PHE A 169 6.60 14.79 -42.03
C PHE A 169 6.81 16.27 -41.71
N ALA A 170 7.19 17.04 -42.71
CA ALA A 170 7.48 18.48 -42.57
C ALA A 170 6.31 19.34 -42.03
N GLY A 171 5.07 18.84 -42.02
CA GLY A 171 3.87 19.55 -41.55
C GLY A 171 3.48 19.29 -40.08
N VAL A 172 4.22 18.46 -39.34
CA VAL A 172 3.84 18.04 -37.99
C VAL A 172 3.99 19.21 -37.02
N TYR A 173 2.90 19.54 -36.34
CA TYR A 173 2.87 20.52 -35.26
C TYR A 173 2.78 19.85 -33.88
N SER A 174 2.26 18.61 -33.83
CA SER A 174 2.02 17.85 -32.61
C SER A 174 2.58 16.44 -32.77
N LEU A 175 3.52 16.04 -31.90
CA LEU A 175 4.11 14.70 -31.90
C LEU A 175 3.85 14.01 -30.56
N SER A 176 3.37 12.77 -30.57
CA SER A 176 3.31 11.89 -29.41
C SER A 176 4.16 10.66 -29.64
N CYS A 177 4.94 10.25 -28.65
CA CYS A 177 5.84 9.10 -28.71
C CYS A 177 5.72 8.27 -27.44
N SER A 178 5.52 6.96 -27.55
CA SER A 178 5.60 6.02 -26.42
C SER A 178 6.26 4.71 -26.86
N HIS A 179 7.02 4.07 -25.96
CA HIS A 179 7.70 2.78 -26.22
C HIS A 179 8.57 2.80 -27.49
N ILE A 180 9.50 3.77 -27.59
CA ILE A 180 10.45 3.88 -28.71
C ILE A 180 11.81 3.32 -28.27
N ARG A 181 12.34 2.35 -29.03
CA ARG A 181 13.63 1.69 -28.74
C ARG A 181 14.57 1.72 -29.95
N PHE A 182 15.87 1.72 -29.69
CA PHE A 182 16.92 1.55 -30.69
C PHE A 182 17.68 0.23 -30.50
N ARG A 183 18.06 -0.42 -31.59
CA ARG A 183 18.81 -1.69 -31.56
C ARG A 183 20.24 -1.52 -31.09
N THR A 184 20.89 -0.42 -31.47
CA THR A 184 22.26 -0.08 -31.07
C THR A 184 22.21 0.94 -29.94
N THR A 185 22.47 0.47 -28.71
CA THR A 185 22.64 1.33 -27.53
C THR A 185 24.13 1.38 -27.19
N THR A 186 24.95 1.95 -28.07
CA THR A 186 26.39 2.22 -27.82
C THR A 186 26.94 3.01 -29.01
N GLU A 187 27.36 4.26 -28.79
CA GLU A 187 28.79 4.57 -28.64
C GLU A 187 29.65 4.09 -29.82
N ALA A 188 29.49 4.72 -31.00
CA ALA A 188 30.54 4.94 -32.00
C ALA A 188 29.92 5.29 -33.37
N HIS A 189 29.49 6.53 -33.57
CA HIS A 189 29.53 7.17 -34.90
C HIS A 189 29.46 8.70 -34.74
N GLU A 190 30.34 9.26 -33.90
CA GLU A 190 30.99 10.53 -34.27
C GLU A 190 32.05 10.20 -35.33
N GLY A 191 31.63 10.05 -36.58
CA GLY A 191 32.55 9.81 -37.69
C GLY A 191 31.96 8.93 -38.78
N ALA A 192 31.71 9.56 -39.93
CA ALA A 192 31.23 9.01 -41.20
C ALA A 192 29.78 8.48 -41.14
N SER A 193 28.79 9.07 -41.80
CA SER A 193 28.82 9.67 -43.14
C SER A 193 27.74 10.74 -43.31
N ALA A 194 28.14 11.80 -44.00
CA ALA A 194 27.31 12.83 -44.63
C ALA A 194 26.41 13.67 -43.71
N ASP A 195 27.00 14.77 -43.23
CA ASP A 195 26.38 16.11 -43.28
C ASP A 195 25.88 16.42 -44.71
N ALA A 196 24.86 15.71 -45.17
CA ALA A 196 24.04 16.15 -46.28
C ALA A 196 23.07 17.17 -45.70
N ALA A 197 23.48 18.44 -45.73
CA ALA A 197 22.68 19.64 -45.55
C ALA A 197 21.16 19.40 -45.41
N ILE A 198 20.70 19.17 -44.17
CA ILE A 198 19.27 19.12 -43.86
C ILE A 198 18.85 20.55 -43.51
N THR A 199 18.16 21.21 -44.43
CA THR A 199 17.77 22.63 -44.35
C THR A 199 16.51 22.89 -43.53
N HIS A 200 15.89 21.86 -42.95
CA HIS A 200 14.61 21.99 -42.24
C HIS A 200 14.64 21.28 -40.89
N SER A 201 14.45 22.04 -39.81
CA SER A 201 14.12 21.51 -38.49
C SER A 201 12.60 21.36 -38.33
N PRO A 202 12.11 20.31 -37.65
CA PRO A 202 10.69 20.17 -37.36
C PRO A 202 10.21 21.31 -36.45
N ARG A 203 9.16 22.04 -36.88
CA ARG A 203 8.55 23.13 -36.11
C ARG A 203 7.45 22.60 -35.18
N LEU A 204 7.84 21.74 -34.25
CA LEU A 204 6.90 21.18 -33.27
C LEU A 204 6.46 22.29 -32.31
N LYS A 205 5.14 22.42 -32.13
CA LYS A 205 4.51 23.26 -31.10
C LYS A 205 4.09 22.45 -29.88
N ARG A 206 3.63 21.20 -30.09
CA ARG A 206 3.25 20.27 -29.02
C ARG A 206 4.05 18.99 -29.09
N LEU A 207 4.61 18.57 -27.96
CA LEU A 207 5.35 17.33 -27.86
C LEU A 207 4.87 16.53 -26.64
N HIS A 208 4.49 15.28 -26.84
CA HIS A 208 4.09 14.35 -25.80
C HIS A 208 5.03 13.14 -25.80
N LEU A 209 5.92 13.05 -24.83
CA LEU A 209 6.82 11.92 -24.64
C LEU A 209 6.28 11.05 -23.51
N GLY A 210 5.68 9.91 -23.86
CA GLY A 210 5.14 8.92 -22.94
C GLY A 210 6.19 7.94 -22.42
N THR A 211 5.74 6.81 -21.89
CA THR A 211 6.57 5.80 -21.23
C THR A 211 7.59 5.14 -22.18
N PHE A 212 8.79 4.82 -21.70
CA PHE A 212 9.85 4.06 -22.42
C PHE A 212 10.28 4.61 -23.79
N VAL A 213 10.66 5.89 -23.89
CA VAL A 213 11.27 6.47 -25.11
C VAL A 213 12.79 6.55 -24.94
N ASP A 214 13.59 6.15 -25.92
CA ASP A 214 15.05 6.23 -25.81
C ASP A 214 15.58 7.68 -25.75
N MET A 215 16.64 7.91 -24.95
CA MET A 215 17.24 9.25 -24.74
C MET A 215 17.75 9.91 -26.02
N GLY A 216 18.28 9.14 -26.99
CA GLY A 216 18.74 9.70 -28.26
C GLY A 216 17.61 10.33 -29.07
N ALA A 217 16.39 9.80 -28.95
CA ALA A 217 15.20 10.38 -29.56
C ALA A 217 14.78 11.68 -28.84
N VAL A 218 14.81 11.67 -27.51
CA VAL A 218 14.46 12.84 -26.68
C VAL A 218 15.38 14.03 -26.96
N GLU A 219 16.70 13.81 -26.98
CA GLU A 219 17.69 14.86 -27.27
C GLU A 219 17.48 15.50 -28.64
N TYR A 220 17.21 14.68 -29.65
CA TYR A 220 16.95 15.18 -31.00
C TYR A 220 15.67 16.01 -31.06
N LEU A 221 14.57 15.54 -30.48
CA LEU A 221 13.28 16.23 -30.52
C LEU A 221 13.34 17.56 -29.77
N LEU A 222 13.91 17.58 -28.56
CA LEU A 222 14.08 18.81 -27.79
C LEU A 222 15.09 19.76 -28.45
N GLY A 223 16.19 19.22 -29.01
CA GLY A 223 17.23 20.01 -29.66
C GLY A 223 16.79 20.65 -30.98
N SER A 224 15.92 19.98 -31.74
CA SER A 224 15.43 20.46 -33.03
C SER A 224 14.25 21.44 -32.94
N SER A 225 13.54 21.46 -31.80
CA SER A 225 12.35 22.29 -31.57
C SER A 225 12.53 23.41 -30.52
N ARG A 226 13.79 23.77 -30.21
CA ARG A 226 14.16 24.73 -29.13
C ARG A 226 13.41 26.07 -29.14
N GLU A 227 13.09 26.58 -30.32
CA GLU A 227 12.46 27.89 -30.51
C GLU A 227 10.95 27.83 -30.77
N THR A 228 10.39 26.66 -31.12
CA THR A 228 9.00 26.54 -31.59
C THR A 228 8.06 25.87 -30.61
N LEU A 229 8.60 25.21 -29.58
CA LEU A 229 7.86 24.33 -28.69
C LEU A 229 7.11 25.12 -27.62
N GLU A 230 5.77 25.07 -27.66
CA GLU A 230 4.86 25.80 -26.76
C GLU A 230 4.32 24.90 -25.64
N ASP A 231 3.94 23.64 -25.96
CA ASP A 231 3.43 22.65 -25.00
C ASP A 231 4.32 21.40 -24.95
N LEU A 232 4.79 21.03 -23.75
CA LEU A 232 5.54 19.80 -23.50
C LEU A 232 4.82 18.92 -22.48
N VAL A 233 4.53 17.67 -22.84
CA VAL A 233 4.17 16.61 -21.89
C VAL A 233 5.29 15.60 -21.87
N LEU A 234 5.86 15.33 -20.69
CA LEU A 234 7.00 14.44 -20.53
C LEU A 234 6.75 13.47 -19.39
N THR A 235 6.68 12.19 -19.71
CA THR A 235 6.55 11.09 -18.76
C THR A 235 7.92 10.56 -18.38
N VAL A 236 8.35 10.85 -17.15
CA VAL A 236 9.53 10.28 -16.53
C VAL A 236 9.13 8.96 -15.87
N SER A 237 9.00 7.90 -16.67
CA SER A 237 8.81 6.53 -16.17
C SER A 237 10.06 5.71 -16.53
N ASP A 238 10.73 5.11 -15.54
CA ASP A 238 11.81 4.12 -15.78
C ASP A 238 12.93 4.58 -16.75
N TYR A 239 13.21 5.88 -16.86
CA TYR A 239 14.36 6.36 -17.64
C TYR A 239 15.69 5.94 -16.97
N PRO A 240 16.75 5.68 -17.74
CA PRO A 240 17.79 4.71 -17.38
C PRO A 240 18.41 4.95 -16.01
N ARG A 241 18.76 3.82 -15.36
CA ARG A 241 19.46 3.75 -14.06
C ARG A 241 20.80 4.52 -14.00
N THR A 242 21.24 5.12 -15.10
CA THR A 242 22.55 5.76 -15.24
C THR A 242 22.46 7.28 -15.11
N ARG A 243 23.36 7.85 -14.30
CA ARG A 243 23.51 9.28 -14.05
C ARG A 243 23.64 10.11 -15.35
N ASP A 244 24.27 9.54 -16.37
CA ASP A 244 24.56 10.20 -17.66
C ASP A 244 23.31 10.56 -18.46
N SER A 245 22.28 9.70 -18.45
CA SER A 245 21.03 9.97 -19.17
C SER A 245 20.28 11.16 -18.58
N PHE A 246 20.39 11.34 -17.26
CA PHE A 246 19.76 12.43 -16.54
C PHE A 246 20.46 13.77 -16.80
N GLU A 247 21.80 13.79 -16.74
CA GLU A 247 22.59 14.99 -17.05
C GLU A 247 22.39 15.44 -18.51
N ARG A 248 22.20 14.47 -19.42
CA ARG A 248 21.83 14.72 -20.82
C ARG A 248 20.43 15.36 -20.97
N LEU A 249 19.42 14.84 -20.28
CA LEU A 249 18.08 15.42 -20.27
C LEU A 249 18.11 16.85 -19.69
N GLU A 250 18.80 17.05 -18.57
CA GLU A 250 18.97 18.36 -17.93
C GLU A 250 19.58 19.37 -18.91
N LYS A 251 20.63 18.97 -19.64
CA LYS A 251 21.24 19.79 -20.69
C LYS A 251 20.26 20.12 -21.80
N ALA A 252 19.49 19.13 -22.29
CA ALA A 252 18.50 19.35 -23.34
C ALA A 252 17.38 20.31 -22.89
N MET A 253 16.86 20.16 -21.67
CA MET A 253 15.82 21.01 -21.12
C MET A 253 16.30 22.45 -20.85
N SER A 254 17.56 22.61 -20.42
CA SER A 254 18.15 23.95 -20.18
C SER A 254 18.28 24.82 -21.44
N GLN A 255 18.20 24.21 -22.63
CA GLN A 255 18.36 24.89 -23.92
C GLN A 255 17.03 25.37 -24.52
N LEU A 256 15.90 25.10 -23.87
CA LEU A 256 14.56 25.47 -24.35
C LEU A 256 14.25 26.93 -23.98
N LEU A 257 13.80 27.72 -24.96
CA LEU A 257 13.66 29.17 -24.80
C LEU A 257 12.21 29.65 -24.64
N GLN A 258 11.20 28.90 -25.12
CA GLN A 258 9.81 29.39 -25.28
C GLN A 258 8.70 28.40 -24.88
N ILE A 259 8.87 27.62 -23.81
CA ILE A 259 7.80 26.73 -23.35
C ILE A 259 6.72 27.56 -22.63
N ALA A 260 5.46 27.45 -23.03
CA ALA A 260 4.33 28.08 -22.37
C ALA A 260 3.66 27.16 -21.34
N SER A 261 3.53 25.86 -21.66
CA SER A 261 2.94 24.85 -20.78
C SER A 261 3.84 23.61 -20.68
N LEU A 262 4.06 23.13 -19.45
CA LEU A 262 4.79 21.90 -19.14
C LEU A 262 3.93 20.98 -18.28
N THR A 263 3.68 19.76 -18.74
CA THR A 263 3.11 18.68 -17.93
C THR A 263 4.18 17.60 -17.72
N LEU A 264 4.60 17.40 -16.49
CA LEU A 264 5.56 16.38 -16.11
C LEU A 264 4.82 15.24 -15.42
N VAL A 265 4.79 14.05 -16.03
CA VAL A 265 4.20 12.85 -15.42
C VAL A 265 5.34 12.01 -14.84
N ILE A 266 5.31 11.74 -13.54
CA ILE A 266 6.35 11.00 -12.82
C ILE A 266 5.74 9.70 -12.32
N SER A 267 6.21 8.57 -12.85
CA SER A 267 5.74 7.25 -12.41
C SER A 267 6.63 6.72 -11.29
N CYS A 268 6.16 6.82 -10.04
CA CYS A 268 6.84 6.27 -8.87
C CYS A 268 6.34 4.83 -8.62
N GLY A 269 7.00 3.82 -9.19
CA GLY A 269 6.46 2.46 -9.01
C GLY A 269 7.33 1.23 -9.21
N ARG A 270 8.15 1.15 -10.26
CA ARG A 270 8.81 -0.13 -10.58
C ARG A 270 10.08 -0.43 -9.76
N LEU A 271 10.52 0.51 -8.93
CA LEU A 271 11.61 0.32 -7.96
C LEU A 271 11.10 0.01 -6.55
N LEU A 272 9.81 0.19 -6.25
CA LEU A 272 9.23 0.08 -4.90
C LEU A 272 8.79 -1.34 -4.52
N SER A 273 9.21 -2.37 -5.27
CA SER A 273 8.80 -3.77 -5.05
C SER A 273 9.71 -4.56 -4.10
N ALA A 274 10.54 -3.89 -3.30
CA ALA A 274 11.36 -4.56 -2.30
C ALA A 274 11.01 -4.04 -0.90
N GLU A 275 10.78 -4.96 0.03
CA GLU A 275 10.47 -4.77 1.45
C GLU A 275 11.63 -4.12 2.25
N ARG A 276 12.41 -3.22 1.66
CA ARG A 276 13.50 -2.50 2.32
C ARG A 276 13.52 -1.04 1.89
N ASP A 277 13.42 -0.16 2.88
CA ASP A 277 13.74 1.27 2.92
C ASP A 277 14.42 1.90 1.69
N ASP A 278 13.69 2.00 0.57
CA ASP A 278 14.10 2.76 -0.62
C ASP A 278 13.78 4.27 -0.47
N THR A 279 13.84 4.79 0.76
CA THR A 279 13.70 6.23 1.05
C THR A 279 14.75 7.04 0.30
N GLN A 280 15.95 6.48 0.13
CA GLN A 280 17.00 7.10 -0.66
C GLN A 280 16.66 7.14 -2.15
N ALA A 281 16.13 6.06 -2.74
CA ALA A 281 15.75 6.05 -4.15
C ALA A 281 14.63 7.08 -4.44
N ILE A 282 13.60 7.11 -3.59
CA ILE A 282 12.53 8.11 -3.64
C ILE A 282 13.12 9.52 -3.54
N SER A 283 14.01 9.77 -2.57
CA SER A 283 14.63 11.10 -2.40
C SER A 283 15.49 11.51 -3.59
N GLN A 284 16.20 10.57 -4.22
CA GLN A 284 17.03 10.83 -5.40
C GLN A 284 16.17 11.19 -6.60
N ASP A 285 15.06 10.49 -6.80
CA ASP A 285 14.14 10.77 -7.91
C ASP A 285 13.43 12.11 -7.72
N ILE A 286 13.01 12.45 -6.50
CA ILE A 286 12.45 13.78 -6.20
C ILE A 286 13.51 14.87 -6.44
N ARG A 287 14.75 14.71 -5.93
CA ARG A 287 15.84 15.68 -6.15
C ARG A 287 16.18 15.87 -7.63
N ARG A 288 16.16 14.79 -8.40
CA ARG A 288 16.32 14.81 -9.86
C ARG A 288 15.23 15.68 -10.49
N VAL A 289 13.97 15.40 -10.20
CA VAL A 289 12.83 16.21 -10.67
C VAL A 289 12.98 17.67 -10.26
N THR A 290 13.34 17.96 -9.01
CA THR A 290 13.61 19.31 -8.53
C THR A 290 14.69 20.02 -9.35
N LYS A 291 15.76 19.30 -9.72
CA LYS A 291 16.84 19.84 -10.55
C LYS A 291 16.37 20.18 -11.96
N ILE A 292 15.57 19.30 -12.58
CA ILE A 292 14.95 19.56 -13.89
C ILE A 292 14.07 20.81 -13.81
N LEU A 293 13.16 20.88 -12.84
CA LEU A 293 12.28 22.03 -12.65
C LEU A 293 13.09 23.32 -12.41
N GLY A 294 14.18 23.22 -11.64
CA GLY A 294 15.11 24.32 -11.39
C GLY A 294 15.78 24.84 -12.66
N CYS A 295 16.18 23.97 -13.59
CA CYS A 295 16.74 24.38 -14.88
C CYS A 295 15.71 25.15 -15.73
N ILE A 296 14.44 24.75 -15.69
CA ILE A 296 13.37 25.30 -16.52
C ILE A 296 12.77 26.57 -15.91
N SER A 297 12.95 26.81 -14.60
CA SER A 297 12.53 28.05 -13.92
C SER A 297 13.07 29.35 -14.57
N ARG A 298 14.15 29.25 -15.36
CA ARG A 298 14.75 30.37 -16.11
C ARG A 298 14.02 30.70 -17.42
N SER A 299 13.11 29.83 -17.87
CA SER A 299 12.32 30.00 -19.09
C SER A 299 10.95 30.64 -18.78
N ARG A 300 10.32 31.28 -19.77
CA ARG A 300 9.01 31.96 -19.60
C ARG A 300 7.84 30.97 -19.56
N LEU A 301 7.85 30.06 -18.60
CA LEU A 301 6.73 29.13 -18.36
C LEU A 301 5.52 29.87 -17.76
N TRP A 302 4.35 29.64 -18.34
CA TRP A 302 3.09 30.15 -17.81
C TRP A 302 2.38 29.11 -16.94
N ASN A 303 2.42 27.83 -17.33
CA ASN A 303 1.70 26.76 -16.65
C ASN A 303 2.58 25.51 -16.44
N VAL A 304 2.64 25.01 -15.21
CA VAL A 304 3.36 23.78 -14.85
C VAL A 304 2.41 22.82 -14.14
N GLN A 305 2.19 21.65 -14.72
CA GLN A 305 1.45 20.56 -14.12
C GLN A 305 2.39 19.41 -13.81
N VAL A 306 2.41 18.93 -12.57
CA VAL A 306 3.19 17.76 -12.16
C VAL A 306 2.23 16.67 -11.72
N GLU A 307 2.23 15.56 -12.44
CA GLU A 307 1.38 14.41 -12.16
C GLU A 307 2.24 13.29 -11.57
N PHE A 308 1.95 12.83 -10.35
CA PHE A 308 2.63 11.66 -9.79
C PHE A 308 1.73 10.44 -9.91
N GLU A 309 2.18 9.43 -10.66
CA GLU A 309 1.54 8.12 -10.66
C GLU A 309 2.13 7.29 -9.52
N LEU A 310 1.32 7.03 -8.49
CA LEU A 310 1.75 6.32 -7.29
C LEU A 310 1.33 4.84 -7.39
N HIS A 311 2.31 3.95 -7.54
CA HIS A 311 2.06 2.51 -7.50
C HIS A 311 2.01 1.95 -6.08
N HIS A 312 2.74 2.55 -5.13
CA HIS A 312 2.77 2.17 -3.72
C HIS A 312 2.65 3.40 -2.81
N MET A 313 1.42 3.80 -2.51
CA MET A 313 1.13 4.99 -1.70
C MET A 313 1.69 4.90 -0.27
N ALA A 314 1.58 3.72 0.36
CA ALA A 314 2.09 3.48 1.70
C ALA A 314 3.61 3.65 1.80
N SER A 315 4.35 3.28 0.77
CA SER A 315 5.81 3.42 0.76
C SER A 315 6.25 4.88 0.68
N LEU A 316 5.58 5.70 -0.14
CA LEU A 316 5.84 7.14 -0.18
C LEU A 316 5.48 7.80 1.15
N GLY A 317 4.30 7.49 1.71
CA GLY A 317 3.88 8.07 2.99
C GLY A 317 4.84 7.71 4.13
N ARG A 318 5.29 6.45 4.20
CA ARG A 318 6.34 6.03 5.14
C ARG A 318 7.62 6.83 4.95
N ALA A 319 8.10 6.99 3.71
CA ALA A 319 9.30 7.77 3.44
C ALA A 319 9.21 9.24 3.89
N LEU A 320 8.03 9.85 3.82
CA LEU A 320 7.81 11.26 4.19
C LEU A 320 7.63 11.46 5.70
N SER A 321 7.02 10.50 6.38
CA SER A 321 6.65 10.62 7.81
C SER A 321 7.82 10.69 8.78
N TRP A 322 8.96 10.09 8.46
CA TRP A 322 10.07 9.93 9.42
C TRP A 322 11.08 11.09 9.46
N GLY A 323 10.89 12.12 8.63
CA GLY A 323 11.85 13.22 8.52
C GLY A 323 13.19 12.74 7.95
N GLY A 324 13.56 13.21 6.77
CA GLY A 324 14.79 12.73 6.14
C GLY A 324 14.99 13.24 4.72
N PRO A 325 15.88 12.61 3.95
CA PRO A 325 16.26 13.07 2.62
C PRO A 325 15.07 13.23 1.66
N ALA A 326 14.03 12.42 1.82
CA ALA A 326 12.82 12.48 1.01
C ALA A 326 11.95 13.70 1.37
N LEU A 327 11.75 14.01 2.65
CA LEU A 327 11.02 15.21 3.09
C LEU A 327 11.79 16.49 2.72
N GLU A 328 13.10 16.50 2.91
CA GLU A 328 13.96 17.61 2.45
C GLU A 328 13.87 17.79 0.92
N ALA A 329 13.86 16.69 0.17
CA ALA A 329 13.68 16.74 -1.28
C ALA A 329 12.30 17.27 -1.67
N CYS A 330 11.23 16.88 -0.96
CA CYS A 330 9.88 17.44 -1.16
C CYS A 330 9.83 18.93 -0.87
N ASN A 331 10.42 19.40 0.23
CA ASN A 331 10.48 20.82 0.58
C ASN A 331 11.27 21.62 -0.47
N ALA A 332 12.42 21.08 -0.93
CA ALA A 332 13.18 21.71 -2.00
C ALA A 332 12.40 21.74 -3.33
N CYS A 333 11.64 20.69 -3.61
CA CYS A 333 10.75 20.64 -4.76
C CYS A 333 9.62 21.67 -4.66
N GLU A 334 9.01 21.79 -3.48
CA GLU A 334 7.96 22.77 -3.16
C GLU A 334 8.45 24.20 -3.40
N ASP A 335 9.64 24.55 -2.89
CA ASP A 335 10.22 25.88 -3.07
C ASP A 335 10.45 26.22 -4.55
N VAL A 336 10.89 25.26 -5.37
CA VAL A 336 11.04 25.46 -6.82
C VAL A 336 9.68 25.60 -7.50
N LEU A 337 8.70 24.78 -7.13
CA LEU A 337 7.37 24.82 -7.73
C LEU A 337 6.62 26.13 -7.45
N LEU A 338 6.83 26.73 -6.28
CA LEU A 338 6.27 28.03 -5.92
C LEU A 338 6.86 29.20 -6.71
N THR A 339 7.98 29.02 -7.43
CA THR A 339 8.51 30.05 -8.34
C THR A 339 7.65 30.24 -9.60
N PHE A 340 6.80 29.27 -9.93
CA PHE A 340 5.95 29.33 -11.12
C PHE A 340 4.60 30.01 -10.81
N PRO A 341 4.12 30.92 -11.68
CA PRO A 341 2.88 31.68 -11.45
C PRO A 341 1.63 30.81 -11.44
N HIS A 342 1.60 29.73 -12.24
CA HIS A 342 0.55 28.73 -12.21
C HIS A 342 1.18 27.33 -12.14
N CYS A 343 1.15 26.74 -10.95
CA CYS A 343 1.58 25.37 -10.70
C CYS A 343 0.41 24.53 -10.18
N ARG A 344 0.25 23.30 -10.67
CA ARG A 344 -0.69 22.33 -10.11
C ARG A 344 -0.02 20.98 -9.96
N ILE A 345 -0.14 20.38 -8.78
CA ILE A 345 0.29 19.01 -8.53
C ILE A 345 -0.94 18.11 -8.48
N THR A 346 -0.94 17.05 -9.28
CA THR A 346 -1.96 16.01 -9.24
C THR A 346 -1.32 14.69 -8.81
N LEU A 347 -1.88 14.06 -7.79
CA LEU A 347 -1.48 12.73 -7.36
C LEU A 347 -2.50 11.72 -7.89
N HIS A 348 -2.02 10.79 -8.71
CA HIS A 348 -2.80 9.73 -9.33
C HIS A 348 -2.41 8.37 -8.71
N PRO A 349 -3.07 7.93 -7.65
CA PRO A 349 -2.88 6.57 -7.16
C PRO A 349 -3.42 5.57 -8.17
N THR A 350 -2.62 4.55 -8.48
CA THR A 350 -3.04 3.47 -9.37
C THR A 350 -4.11 2.59 -8.71
N ALA A 351 -4.95 1.93 -9.51
CA ALA A 351 -6.01 1.04 -8.99
C ALA A 351 -5.49 -0.09 -8.09
N ALA A 352 -4.24 -0.53 -8.27
CA ALA A 352 -3.58 -1.50 -7.39
C ALA A 352 -3.25 -0.91 -6.01
N SER A 353 -2.81 0.36 -5.95
CA SER A 353 -2.57 1.08 -4.70
C SER A 353 -3.86 1.41 -3.94
N CYS A 354 -4.97 1.61 -4.65
CA CYS A 354 -6.28 1.92 -4.06
C CYS A 354 -7.00 0.70 -3.47
N ARG A 355 -6.52 -0.53 -3.73
CA ARG A 355 -7.07 -1.75 -3.09
C ARG A 355 -6.76 -1.84 -1.60
N ILE A 356 -5.77 -1.08 -1.16
CA ILE A 356 -5.41 -0.93 0.24
C ILE A 356 -6.29 0.20 0.77
N GLY A 357 -7.40 -0.14 1.43
CA GLY A 357 -8.29 0.85 2.02
C GLY A 357 -7.54 1.66 3.06
N ARG A 358 -7.07 2.87 2.69
CA ARG A 358 -6.41 3.88 3.56
C ARG A 358 -5.94 5.12 2.78
N SER A 359 -6.49 5.37 1.57
CA SER A 359 -6.03 6.47 0.72
C SER A 359 -6.14 7.85 1.39
N ALA A 360 -7.16 8.05 2.25
CA ALA A 360 -7.32 9.26 3.05
C ALA A 360 -6.21 9.46 4.09
N PHE A 361 -5.77 8.40 4.77
CA PHE A 361 -4.69 8.44 5.76
C PHE A 361 -3.38 8.85 5.09
N TRP A 362 -2.96 8.14 4.05
CA TRP A 362 -1.73 8.45 3.34
C TRP A 362 -1.78 9.82 2.63
N TYR A 363 -2.94 10.23 2.15
CA TYR A 363 -3.13 11.58 1.63
C TYR A 363 -2.87 12.65 2.70
N SER A 364 -3.34 12.45 3.93
CA SER A 364 -3.08 13.38 5.04
C SER A 364 -1.58 13.51 5.34
N ILE A 365 -0.83 12.39 5.25
CA ILE A 365 0.63 12.38 5.43
C ILE A 365 1.33 13.14 4.29
N ILE A 366 0.94 12.88 3.04
CA ILE A 366 1.55 13.55 1.89
C ILE A 366 1.25 15.06 1.90
N LYS A 367 0.05 15.47 2.30
CA LYS A 367 -0.29 16.89 2.48
C LYS A 367 0.62 17.59 3.47
N ARG A 368 0.91 16.96 4.60
CA ARG A 368 1.84 17.50 5.61
C ARG A 368 3.26 17.68 5.06
N ALA A 369 3.65 16.95 4.02
CA ALA A 369 4.95 17.11 3.36
C ALA A 369 5.01 18.26 2.35
N PHE A 370 3.86 18.86 1.99
CA PHE A 370 3.77 20.01 1.07
C PHE A 370 2.87 21.11 1.66
N PRO A 371 3.26 21.70 2.80
CA PRO A 371 2.39 22.61 3.54
C PRO A 371 2.03 23.87 2.75
N LYS A 372 2.98 24.46 2.02
CA LYS A 372 2.76 25.73 1.30
C LYS A 372 1.85 25.53 0.08
N LEU A 373 2.00 24.41 -0.62
CA LEU A 373 1.16 24.07 -1.77
C LEU A 373 -0.26 23.69 -1.37
N ASP A 374 -0.44 23.06 -0.21
CA ASP A 374 -1.78 22.77 0.33
C ASP A 374 -2.49 24.06 0.78
N GLU A 375 -1.79 24.99 1.44
CA GLU A 375 -2.33 26.31 1.79
C GLU A 375 -2.82 27.09 0.55
N CYS A 376 -2.06 27.02 -0.55
CA CYS A 376 -2.43 27.63 -1.82
C CYS A 376 -3.47 26.82 -2.64
N ARG A 377 -3.92 25.65 -2.14
CA ARG A 377 -4.84 24.72 -2.83
C ARG A 377 -4.36 24.27 -4.22
N LEU A 378 -3.05 24.16 -4.40
CA LEU A 378 -2.42 23.75 -5.66
C LEU A 378 -2.22 22.21 -5.75
N LEU A 379 -2.48 21.51 -4.64
CA LEU A 379 -2.41 20.06 -4.51
C LEU A 379 -3.78 19.42 -4.73
N SER A 380 -3.88 18.53 -5.71
CA SER A 380 -5.12 17.81 -6.01
C SER A 380 -4.88 16.30 -6.06
N PHE A 381 -5.86 15.55 -5.57
CA PHE A 381 -5.78 14.11 -5.44
C PHE A 381 -6.91 13.48 -6.25
N ASN A 382 -6.57 12.63 -7.22
CA ASN A 382 -7.55 12.03 -8.11
C ASN A 382 -7.57 10.52 -7.89
N CYS A 383 -8.34 10.08 -6.89
CA CYS A 383 -8.45 8.67 -6.53
C CYS A 383 -9.51 7.99 -7.40
N PRO A 384 -9.15 7.03 -8.26
CA PRO A 384 -10.13 6.21 -8.96
C PRO A 384 -10.76 5.25 -7.93
N ASN A 385 -12.01 5.49 -7.58
CA ASN A 385 -12.83 4.71 -6.64
C ASN A 385 -12.50 4.92 -5.15
N LEU A 386 -12.93 6.06 -4.59
CA LEU A 386 -13.43 6.07 -3.22
C LEU A 386 -14.78 5.35 -3.23
N ASN A 387 -14.79 4.01 -3.23
CA ASN A 387 -16.00 3.28 -2.88
C ASN A 387 -16.22 3.54 -1.38
N THR A 388 -17.10 4.49 -1.07
CA THR A 388 -17.49 4.90 0.29
C THR A 388 -18.25 3.80 1.06
N GLN A 389 -18.23 2.55 0.57
CA GLN A 389 -18.93 1.40 1.16
C GLN A 389 -18.00 0.32 1.70
N ASP A 390 -16.69 0.42 1.49
CA ASP A 390 -15.76 -0.44 2.21
C ASP A 390 -15.58 0.13 3.63
N PRO A 391 -15.89 -0.63 4.69
CA PRO A 391 -15.74 -0.17 6.06
C PRO A 391 -14.28 0.27 6.31
N PRO A 392 -14.00 1.24 7.21
CA PRO A 392 -12.65 1.59 7.64
C PRO A 392 -11.86 0.32 7.90
N SER A 393 -10.98 0.01 6.96
CA SER A 393 -10.08 -1.11 7.09
C SER A 393 -9.19 -0.82 8.29
N GLY A 394 -9.10 -1.81 9.19
CA GLY A 394 -7.99 -1.88 10.14
C GLY A 394 -6.66 -1.94 9.40
N HIS A 395 -5.61 -2.37 10.08
CA HIS A 395 -4.25 -2.33 9.56
C HIS A 395 -4.05 -2.96 8.17
N GLU A 396 -2.99 -2.53 7.47
CA GLU A 396 -2.62 -3.10 6.15
C GLU A 396 -1.91 -4.45 6.26
N ALA A 397 -1.45 -4.77 7.47
CA ALA A 397 -0.77 -6.00 7.82
C ALA A 397 -1.30 -6.54 9.15
N ARG A 398 -0.83 -7.74 9.50
CA ARG A 398 -1.16 -8.45 10.74
C ARG A 398 -1.13 -7.56 11.98
N VAL A 399 -2.20 -7.66 12.77
CA VAL A 399 -2.27 -7.07 14.12
C VAL A 399 -1.31 -7.82 15.05
N THR A 400 -0.40 -7.09 15.69
CA THR A 400 0.64 -7.63 16.59
C THR A 400 0.25 -7.51 18.05
N CYS A 401 -0.50 -6.46 18.41
CA CYS A 401 -0.89 -6.18 19.78
C CYS A 401 -2.22 -5.42 19.82
N LEU A 402 -3.02 -5.71 20.83
CA LEU A 402 -4.29 -5.05 21.07
C LEU A 402 -4.47 -4.80 22.57
N VAL A 403 -4.71 -3.56 22.97
CA VAL A 403 -4.78 -3.14 24.38
C VAL A 403 -5.96 -2.19 24.59
N ALA A 404 -6.80 -2.48 25.58
CA ALA A 404 -7.88 -1.58 25.99
C ALA A 404 -7.39 -0.53 27.00
N SER A 405 -7.89 0.69 26.86
CA SER A 405 -7.71 1.78 27.84
C SER A 405 -8.34 1.40 29.18
N ARG A 406 -7.81 1.98 30.27
CA ARG A 406 -8.32 1.69 31.62
C ARG A 406 -9.71 2.29 31.88
N ASP A 407 -10.07 3.33 31.12
CA ASP A 407 -11.37 3.99 31.21
C ASP A 407 -12.43 3.38 30.27
N SER A 408 -12.09 2.27 29.59
CA SER A 408 -12.95 1.54 28.64
C SER A 408 -13.40 2.32 27.40
N LYS A 409 -13.00 3.58 27.22
CA LYS A 409 -13.49 4.39 26.10
C LYS A 409 -12.77 4.08 24.79
N SER A 410 -11.53 3.65 24.89
CA SER A 410 -10.65 3.46 23.74
C SER A 410 -9.98 2.10 23.72
N ILE A 411 -9.75 1.60 22.52
CA ILE A 411 -8.98 0.38 22.27
C ILE A 411 -7.87 0.74 21.30
N VAL A 412 -6.66 0.28 21.55
CA VAL A 412 -5.51 0.58 20.71
C VAL A 412 -4.98 -0.68 20.10
N SER A 413 -4.69 -0.61 18.81
CA SER A 413 -4.05 -1.66 18.07
C SER A 413 -2.74 -1.21 17.45
N ALA A 414 -1.84 -2.18 17.33
CA ALA A 414 -0.57 -2.08 16.64
C ALA A 414 -0.47 -3.17 15.58
N SER A 415 0.27 -2.88 14.52
CA SER A 415 0.50 -3.82 13.41
C SER A 415 1.94 -3.84 12.94
N MET A 416 2.23 -4.90 12.18
CA MET A 416 3.45 -5.06 11.39
C MET A 416 3.62 -3.96 10.33
N ASP A 417 2.58 -3.21 10.00
CA ASP A 417 2.65 -2.08 9.06
C ASP A 417 3.34 -0.82 9.65
N GLY A 418 3.61 -0.82 10.96
CA GLY A 418 4.26 0.28 11.69
C GLY A 418 3.29 1.36 12.19
N THR A 419 1.99 1.18 11.96
CA THR A 419 0.95 2.11 12.40
C THR A 419 0.34 1.70 13.74
N ILE A 420 -0.20 2.69 14.44
CA ILE A 420 -1.03 2.52 15.63
C ILE A 420 -2.38 3.16 15.35
N ILE A 421 -3.45 2.46 15.72
CA ILE A 421 -4.81 2.96 15.60
C ILE A 421 -5.44 2.99 17.00
N VAL A 422 -6.02 4.13 17.35
CA VAL A 422 -6.87 4.29 18.53
C VAL A 422 -8.32 4.24 18.06
N TRP A 423 -9.05 3.27 18.53
CA TRP A 423 -10.46 3.05 18.29
C TRP A 423 -11.29 3.63 19.42
N GLU A 424 -12.38 4.31 19.09
CA GLU A 424 -13.44 4.63 20.04
C GLU A 424 -14.33 3.40 20.22
N ALA A 425 -14.31 2.80 21.41
CA ALA A 425 -14.97 1.52 21.69
C ALA A 425 -16.49 1.56 21.44
N ALA A 426 -17.16 2.64 21.87
CA ALA A 426 -18.60 2.78 21.76
C ALA A 426 -19.13 2.86 20.33
N ARG A 427 -18.37 3.49 19.43
CA ARG A 427 -18.75 3.70 18.02
C ARG A 427 -18.07 2.75 17.06
N ALA A 428 -17.08 1.99 17.53
CA ALA A 428 -16.15 1.21 16.72
C ALA A 428 -15.53 2.03 15.58
N THR A 429 -15.29 3.33 15.79
CA THR A 429 -14.69 4.22 14.79
C THR A 429 -13.23 4.48 15.11
N ILE A 430 -12.43 4.71 14.07
CA ILE A 430 -11.06 5.20 14.23
C ILE A 430 -11.13 6.61 14.82
N ALA A 431 -10.64 6.78 16.05
CA ALA A 431 -10.51 8.07 16.71
C ALA A 431 -9.23 8.77 16.26
N GLN A 432 -8.10 8.05 16.27
CA GLN A 432 -6.80 8.55 15.86
C GLN A 432 -6.01 7.44 15.16
N GLU A 433 -5.22 7.81 14.17
CA GLU A 433 -4.33 6.90 13.45
C GLU A 433 -3.03 7.66 13.10
N TRP A 434 -1.89 7.02 13.31
CA TRP A 434 -0.59 7.56 12.94
C TRP A 434 0.43 6.46 12.65
N LEU A 435 1.47 6.81 11.91
CA LEU A 435 2.63 5.95 11.74
C LEU A 435 3.54 6.12 12.95
N ALA A 436 3.68 5.06 13.75
CA ALA A 436 4.40 5.09 15.00
C ALA A 436 5.84 4.62 14.87
N HIS A 437 6.12 3.68 13.98
CA HIS A 437 7.46 3.13 13.73
C HIS A 437 7.76 2.93 12.23
N GLN A 438 9.04 2.86 11.85
CA GLN A 438 9.46 2.61 10.45
C GLN A 438 9.10 1.19 10.01
N GLY A 439 9.16 0.24 10.93
CA GLY A 439 8.71 -1.14 10.72
C GLY A 439 7.73 -1.59 11.80
N SER A 440 7.66 -2.90 12.01
CA SER A 440 6.68 -3.55 12.89
C SER A 440 6.65 -2.94 14.29
N VAL A 441 5.45 -2.64 14.78
CA VAL A 441 5.22 -2.36 16.20
C VAL A 441 5.02 -3.69 16.91
N ASP A 442 5.96 -4.09 17.75
CA ASP A 442 5.98 -5.43 18.34
C ASP A 442 5.29 -5.49 19.71
N ALA A 443 5.24 -4.37 20.44
CA ALA A 443 4.52 -4.27 21.71
C ALA A 443 3.94 -2.89 21.94
N LEU A 444 2.83 -2.85 22.69
CA LEU A 444 2.16 -1.64 23.16
C LEU A 444 1.85 -1.76 24.65
N ALA A 445 1.89 -0.64 25.36
CA ALA A 445 1.34 -0.56 26.70
C ALA A 445 0.76 0.83 26.99
N TRP A 446 -0.43 0.83 27.60
CA TRP A 446 -1.08 2.03 28.09
C TRP A 446 -0.53 2.44 29.45
N SER A 447 -0.41 3.74 29.66
CA SER A 447 -0.20 4.32 30.98
C SER A 447 -1.46 4.14 31.85
N PRO A 448 -1.31 4.05 33.19
CA PRO A 448 -2.43 3.83 34.10
C PRO A 448 -3.49 4.93 34.12
N ASP A 449 -3.13 6.16 33.72
CA ASP A 449 -4.01 7.32 33.62
C ASP A 449 -4.79 7.37 32.30
N SER A 450 -4.52 6.46 31.36
CA SER A 450 -5.08 6.46 30.00
C SER A 450 -4.81 7.77 29.24
N LEU A 451 -3.68 8.44 29.48
CA LEU A 451 -3.29 9.65 28.76
C LEU A 451 -2.08 9.45 27.85
N ARG A 452 -1.25 8.46 28.16
CA ARG A 452 -0.03 8.14 27.41
C ARG A 452 -0.02 6.71 26.91
N LEU A 453 0.64 6.50 25.78
CA LEU A 453 0.88 5.19 25.19
C LEU A 453 2.37 5.01 24.96
N VAL A 454 2.90 3.83 25.24
CA VAL A 454 4.24 3.46 24.79
C VAL A 454 4.15 2.43 23.68
N SER A 455 5.01 2.57 22.68
CA SER A 455 5.15 1.60 21.60
C SER A 455 6.60 1.18 21.43
N ALA A 456 6.79 -0.12 21.21
CA ALA A 456 8.08 -0.73 20.95
C ALA A 456 8.14 -1.29 19.53
N SER A 457 9.29 -1.15 18.87
CA SER A 457 9.49 -1.63 17.51
C SER A 457 10.75 -2.45 17.31
N GLY A 458 10.60 -3.39 16.37
CA GLY A 458 11.60 -4.28 15.82
C GLY A 458 12.61 -3.62 14.88
N VAL A 459 12.31 -2.44 14.34
CA VAL A 459 13.03 -1.89 13.18
C VAL A 459 13.10 -0.36 13.26
N GLY A 460 14.31 0.19 13.24
CA GLY A 460 14.57 1.64 13.18
C GLY A 460 15.46 2.15 14.31
N SER A 461 15.74 3.46 14.31
CA SER A 461 16.56 4.13 15.33
C SER A 461 15.81 4.38 16.65
N GLU A 462 14.47 4.37 16.63
CA GLU A 462 13.63 4.73 17.77
C GLU A 462 12.86 3.51 18.29
N ALA A 463 13.58 2.56 18.88
CA ALA A 463 13.00 1.28 19.26
C ALA A 463 11.90 1.36 20.35
N LEU A 464 11.87 2.44 21.13
CA LEU A 464 10.84 2.71 22.14
C LEU A 464 10.40 4.17 22.05
N VAL A 465 9.10 4.41 21.91
CA VAL A 465 8.54 5.76 21.80
C VAL A 465 7.33 5.92 22.73
N VAL A 466 7.28 7.05 23.44
CA VAL A 466 6.18 7.43 24.32
C VAL A 466 5.36 8.54 23.66
N TRP A 467 4.05 8.35 23.60
CA TRP A 467 3.07 9.19 22.94
C TRP A 467 2.11 9.81 23.96
N ASP A 468 1.77 11.08 23.74
CA ASP A 468 0.64 11.77 24.36
C ASP A 468 -0.59 11.60 23.48
N ILE A 469 -1.66 11.08 24.06
CA ILE A 469 -2.95 10.84 23.40
C ILE A 469 -4.10 11.50 24.17
N ALA A 470 -3.80 12.36 25.15
CA ALA A 470 -4.78 13.00 26.03
C ALA A 470 -5.69 14.00 25.32
N ASN A 471 -5.24 14.62 24.22
CA ASN A 471 -5.92 15.77 23.61
C ASN A 471 -6.38 15.52 22.17
N ASN A 472 -7.56 16.06 21.86
CA ASN A 472 -8.13 16.09 20.50
C ASN A 472 -7.28 16.90 19.49
N ASP A 473 -6.21 17.58 19.94
CA ASP A 473 -5.27 18.31 19.08
C ASP A 473 -4.29 17.39 18.31
N GLY A 474 -4.35 16.08 18.57
CA GLY A 474 -3.58 15.06 17.85
C GLY A 474 -2.58 14.34 18.72
N VAL A 475 -1.96 13.30 18.14
CA VAL A 475 -0.97 12.48 18.84
C VAL A 475 0.40 13.15 18.77
N HIS A 476 1.02 13.34 19.93
CA HIS A 476 2.33 13.96 20.04
C HIS A 476 3.35 12.99 20.63
N LYS A 477 4.54 12.96 20.04
CA LYS A 477 5.67 12.23 20.62
C LYS A 477 6.22 13.01 21.81
N ILE A 478 6.20 12.39 22.99
CA ILE A 478 6.73 12.98 24.23
C ILE A 478 8.23 12.70 24.36
N ALA A 479 8.61 11.43 24.18
CA ALA A 479 9.98 10.98 24.40
C ALA A 479 10.29 9.75 23.54
N ALA A 480 11.55 9.58 23.15
CA ALA A 480 12.10 8.33 22.63
C ALA A 480 13.29 7.96 23.52
N PRO A 481 13.09 7.11 24.55
CA PRO A 481 14.17 6.71 25.44
C PRO A 481 15.25 5.95 24.65
N GLU A 482 16.44 6.55 24.55
CA GLU A 482 17.56 5.97 23.81
C GLU A 482 18.37 5.03 24.71
N GLY A 483 18.73 3.86 24.17
CA GLY A 483 19.56 2.95 24.93
C GLY A 483 19.68 1.54 24.38
N HIS A 484 18.57 0.97 23.92
CA HIS A 484 18.59 -0.32 23.24
C HIS A 484 19.21 -0.16 21.85
N THR A 485 20.18 -1.01 21.52
CA THR A 485 20.84 -1.02 20.21
C THR A 485 20.26 -2.08 19.25
N PRO A 486 19.64 -3.15 19.76
CA PRO A 486 18.76 -4.05 19.01
C PRO A 486 17.27 -3.83 19.36
N PRO A 487 16.35 -4.47 18.61
CA PRO A 487 14.92 -4.21 18.73
C PRO A 487 14.31 -4.50 20.09
N VAL A 488 13.39 -3.63 20.51
CA VAL A 488 12.60 -3.79 21.73
C VAL A 488 11.43 -4.71 21.43
N THR A 489 11.40 -5.86 22.07
CA THR A 489 10.41 -6.92 21.85
C THR A 489 9.20 -6.80 22.78
N SER A 490 9.33 -6.08 23.89
CA SER A 490 8.26 -5.94 24.87
C SER A 490 8.44 -4.67 25.70
N CYS A 491 7.32 -4.08 26.10
CA CYS A 491 7.26 -2.89 26.94
C CYS A 491 6.07 -3.00 27.90
N ALA A 492 6.20 -2.44 29.10
CA ALA A 492 5.14 -2.42 30.10
C ALA A 492 5.22 -1.19 31.01
N TRP A 493 4.06 -0.66 31.39
CA TRP A 493 3.94 0.38 32.42
C TRP A 493 3.72 -0.27 33.79
N SER A 494 4.29 0.33 34.84
CA SER A 494 3.92 -0.05 36.20
C SER A 494 2.48 0.39 36.50
N PRO A 495 1.68 -0.40 37.22
CA PRO A 495 0.31 -0.04 37.57
C PRO A 495 0.13 1.29 38.33
N ASP A 496 1.17 1.72 39.07
CA ASP A 496 1.23 3.02 39.77
C ASP A 496 1.64 4.20 38.86
N GLY A 497 2.10 3.92 37.63
CA GLY A 497 2.50 4.91 36.63
C GLY A 497 3.87 5.53 36.88
N ALA A 498 4.64 5.05 37.85
CA ALA A 498 5.94 5.61 38.21
C ALA A 498 7.10 5.10 37.34
N LEU A 499 6.97 3.89 36.79
CA LEU A 499 8.02 3.20 36.05
C LEU A 499 7.50 2.73 34.68
N LEU A 500 8.42 2.72 33.73
CA LEU A 500 8.26 2.09 32.42
C LEU A 500 9.36 1.05 32.28
N ALA A 501 9.05 -0.13 31.76
CA ALA A 501 10.04 -1.16 31.48
C ALA A 501 10.06 -1.51 29.99
N SER A 502 11.24 -1.78 29.46
CA SER A 502 11.45 -2.27 28.11
C SER A 502 12.44 -3.42 28.09
N ALA A 503 12.19 -4.38 27.20
CA ALA A 503 13.00 -5.56 27.01
C ALA A 503 13.43 -5.64 25.55
N SER A 504 14.71 -5.90 25.30
CA SER A 504 15.27 -5.92 23.94
C SER A 504 16.02 -7.20 23.63
N VAL A 505 16.15 -7.46 22.33
CA VAL A 505 16.99 -8.52 21.76
C VAL A 505 18.46 -8.42 22.17
N ASP A 506 18.94 -7.28 22.70
CA ASP A 506 20.28 -7.20 23.34
C ASP A 506 20.44 -8.07 24.59
N GLY A 507 19.36 -8.65 25.12
CA GLY A 507 19.41 -9.40 26.38
C GLY A 507 19.31 -8.51 27.61
N THR A 508 19.03 -7.22 27.44
CA THR A 508 18.85 -6.27 28.53
C THR A 508 17.38 -5.97 28.78
N VAL A 509 17.07 -5.77 30.06
CA VAL A 509 15.80 -5.19 30.51
C VAL A 509 16.13 -3.85 31.15
N ARG A 510 15.53 -2.78 30.63
CA ARG A 510 15.71 -1.42 31.13
C ARG A 510 14.47 -0.95 31.83
N VAL A 511 14.65 -0.26 32.95
CA VAL A 511 13.58 0.45 33.65
C VAL A 511 13.87 1.94 33.60
N TRP A 512 12.84 2.67 33.20
CA TRP A 512 12.83 4.09 32.96
C TRP A 512 11.93 4.76 33.99
N ASP A 513 12.32 5.95 34.42
CA ASP A 513 11.44 6.81 35.18
C ASP A 513 10.31 7.33 34.25
N ALA A 514 9.06 7.13 34.64
CA ALA A 514 7.89 7.46 33.81
C ALA A 514 7.68 8.97 33.57
N LEU A 515 8.28 9.83 34.40
CA LEU A 515 8.10 11.27 34.33
C LEU A 515 9.18 11.92 33.47
N THR A 516 10.43 11.50 33.66
CA THR A 516 11.62 12.07 33.01
C THR A 516 12.11 11.25 31.81
N PHE A 517 11.66 10.00 31.69
CA PHE A 517 12.09 9.02 30.68
C PHE A 517 13.59 8.74 30.68
N GLN A 518 14.27 9.07 31.77
CA GLN A 518 15.67 8.73 31.97
C GLN A 518 15.77 7.27 32.42
N GLN A 519 16.81 6.58 31.94
CA GLN A 519 17.11 5.24 32.40
C GLN A 519 17.45 5.29 33.89
N ARG A 520 16.72 4.50 34.66
CA ARG A 520 16.90 4.40 36.10
C ARG A 520 17.69 3.15 36.47
N ASP A 521 17.22 1.99 36.00
CA ASP A 521 17.84 0.70 36.28
C ASP A 521 18.10 -0.06 34.97
N LEU A 522 19.16 -0.86 34.97
CA LEU A 522 19.55 -1.75 33.88
C LEU A 522 19.80 -3.13 34.45
N VAL A 523 19.06 -4.11 33.94
CA VAL A 523 19.34 -5.52 34.17
C VAL A 523 19.97 -6.07 32.91
N ASP A 524 21.28 -6.33 33.01
CA ASP A 524 21.99 -7.19 32.07
C ASP A 524 21.85 -8.63 32.58
N ASP A 525 21.26 -9.53 31.79
CA ASP A 525 21.14 -10.95 32.14
C ASP A 525 22.17 -11.77 31.33
N PRO A 526 23.46 -11.76 31.71
CA PRO A 526 24.53 -12.44 30.96
C PRO A 526 24.39 -13.96 30.93
N ARG A 527 23.46 -14.53 31.71
CA ARG A 527 23.15 -15.97 31.72
C ARG A 527 22.22 -16.38 30.58
N CYS A 528 21.57 -15.41 29.96
CA CYS A 528 20.60 -15.59 28.89
C CYS A 528 21.22 -15.17 27.56
N VAL A 529 21.47 -16.15 26.69
CA VAL A 529 21.99 -15.89 25.33
C VAL A 529 20.87 -15.45 24.37
N ALA A 530 19.60 -15.53 24.79
CA ALA A 530 18.46 -15.24 23.92
C ALA A 530 17.35 -14.40 24.59
N GLN A 531 16.50 -13.89 23.71
CA GLN A 531 15.72 -12.66 23.81
C GLN A 531 14.69 -12.67 24.95
N PRO A 532 14.59 -11.61 25.75
CA PRO A 532 13.46 -11.41 26.65
C PRO A 532 12.18 -11.21 25.83
N ARG A 533 11.11 -11.90 26.22
CA ARG A 533 9.77 -11.81 25.59
C ARG A 533 8.73 -11.81 26.69
N LEU A 534 7.63 -11.07 26.46
CA LEU A 534 6.56 -10.85 27.42
C LEU A 534 7.10 -10.21 28.72
N LEU A 535 6.76 -8.94 28.93
CA LEU A 535 7.23 -8.16 30.06
C LEU A 535 6.00 -7.68 30.85
N GLN A 536 5.97 -7.90 32.16
CA GLN A 536 4.83 -7.49 32.99
C GLN A 536 5.29 -7.06 34.37
N PHE A 537 4.76 -5.94 34.86
CA PHE A 537 4.85 -5.57 36.28
C PHE A 537 3.83 -6.34 37.11
N SER A 538 4.17 -6.64 38.36
CA SER A 538 3.20 -7.12 39.33
C SER A 538 2.11 -6.06 39.57
N PRO A 539 0.87 -6.46 39.90
CA PRO A 539 -0.22 -5.53 40.21
C PRO A 539 0.11 -4.50 41.30
N ASP A 540 0.96 -4.84 42.27
CA ASP A 540 1.46 -3.95 43.31
C ASP A 540 2.62 -3.02 42.87
N SER A 541 3.05 -3.10 41.62
CA SER A 541 4.18 -2.35 41.02
C SER A 541 5.57 -2.63 41.60
N ARG A 542 5.72 -3.64 42.49
CA ARG A 542 6.98 -3.91 43.20
C ARG A 542 7.91 -4.89 42.50
N CYS A 543 7.38 -5.71 41.61
CA CYS A 543 8.14 -6.73 40.88
C CYS A 543 7.95 -6.55 39.38
N LEU A 544 8.95 -6.94 38.61
CA LEU A 544 8.95 -7.02 37.17
C LEU A 544 9.30 -8.45 36.78
N ALA A 545 8.50 -9.06 35.92
CA ALA A 545 8.82 -10.37 35.35
C ALA A 545 8.94 -10.35 33.84
N TRP A 546 9.79 -11.23 33.33
CA TRP A 546 9.95 -11.49 31.90
C TRP A 546 10.33 -12.94 31.64
N ILE A 547 10.04 -13.43 30.43
CA ILE A 547 10.55 -14.72 29.99
C ILE A 547 11.87 -14.50 29.27
N SER A 548 12.88 -15.27 29.64
CA SER A 548 14.16 -15.37 28.94
C SER A 548 14.33 -16.76 28.34
N SER A 549 15.17 -16.86 27.30
CA SER A 549 15.52 -18.13 26.70
C SER A 549 17.03 -18.35 26.77
N SER A 550 17.44 -19.53 27.20
CA SER A 550 18.84 -19.93 27.28
C SER A 550 19.07 -21.19 26.46
N PRO A 551 20.04 -21.21 25.52
CA PRO A 551 20.41 -22.40 24.76
C PRO A 551 20.86 -23.56 25.65
N THR A 552 21.37 -23.26 26.84
CA THR A 552 21.94 -24.23 27.77
C THR A 552 20.96 -24.69 28.87
N HIS A 553 20.05 -23.81 29.29
CA HIS A 553 19.14 -24.07 30.42
C HIS A 553 17.64 -24.09 30.05
N GLY A 554 17.29 -23.86 28.77
CA GLY A 554 15.90 -23.77 28.32
C GLY A 554 15.29 -22.39 28.59
N HIS A 555 13.96 -22.28 28.53
CA HIS A 555 13.26 -21.04 28.90
C HIS A 555 13.18 -20.88 30.42
N GLY A 556 13.23 -19.65 30.92
CA GLY A 556 13.08 -19.31 32.33
C GLY A 556 12.18 -18.09 32.50
N CYS A 557 11.43 -18.03 33.60
CA CYS A 557 10.69 -16.84 33.98
C CYS A 557 11.52 -16.11 35.05
N ASN A 558 12.00 -14.92 34.72
CA ASN A 558 12.78 -14.09 35.62
C ASN A 558 11.82 -13.18 36.40
N ILE A 559 12.01 -13.07 37.71
CA ILE A 559 11.33 -12.11 38.57
C ILE A 559 12.39 -11.22 39.20
N TRP A 560 12.16 -9.92 39.14
CA TRP A 560 13.07 -8.94 39.69
C TRP A 560 12.29 -7.91 40.50
N ARG A 561 12.90 -7.39 41.56
CA ARG A 561 12.36 -6.25 42.31
C ARG A 561 13.15 -5.01 41.91
N PRO A 562 12.58 -4.12 41.07
CA PRO A 562 13.12 -2.79 40.92
C PRO A 562 13.28 -2.16 42.30
N LEU A 563 14.28 -1.30 42.49
CA LEU A 563 14.57 -0.57 43.75
C LEU A 563 15.30 -1.35 44.86
N ALA A 564 15.26 -2.69 44.88
CA ALA A 564 15.89 -3.46 45.95
C ALA A 564 17.42 -3.61 45.75
N GLY A 565 17.92 -3.40 44.53
CA GLY A 565 19.32 -3.68 44.16
C GLY A 565 19.65 -5.18 44.07
N ASP A 566 18.64 -6.04 44.23
CA ASP A 566 18.77 -7.49 44.21
C ASP A 566 18.96 -8.02 42.78
N GLN A 567 19.70 -9.13 42.64
CA GLN A 567 19.77 -9.86 41.37
C GLN A 567 18.41 -10.50 41.04
N PRO A 568 18.04 -10.61 39.75
CA PRO A 568 16.81 -11.24 39.34
C PRO A 568 16.77 -12.72 39.75
N LEU A 569 15.68 -13.10 40.41
CA LEU A 569 15.32 -14.46 40.74
C LEU A 569 14.83 -15.17 39.48
N THR A 570 15.64 -16.08 38.94
CA THR A 570 15.25 -16.88 37.77
C THR A 570 14.51 -18.13 38.23
N ILE A 571 13.23 -18.21 37.88
CA ILE A 571 12.42 -19.42 38.03
C ILE A 571 12.62 -20.28 36.77
N PRO A 572 13.22 -21.49 36.90
CA PRO A 572 13.46 -22.34 35.76
C PRO A 572 12.16 -22.94 35.22
N SER A 573 12.09 -23.21 33.91
CA SER A 573 10.99 -23.99 33.32
C SER A 573 10.88 -25.40 33.89
N HIS A 574 11.97 -25.97 34.40
CA HIS A 574 12.01 -27.31 34.95
C HIS A 574 12.89 -27.43 36.22
N PRO A 575 12.46 -28.13 37.28
CA PRO A 575 13.21 -28.29 38.52
C PRO A 575 14.38 -29.30 38.46
N SER A 576 14.60 -30.01 37.35
CA SER A 576 15.69 -31.01 37.24
C SER A 576 16.44 -30.99 35.90
N ARG A 577 17.76 -31.28 35.96
CA ARG A 577 18.68 -31.54 34.84
C ARG A 577 18.21 -32.76 34.03
N ILE A 578 17.28 -32.58 33.09
CA ILE A 578 16.96 -33.56 32.05
C ILE A 578 17.84 -33.27 30.82
N PRO A 579 18.33 -34.28 30.07
CA PRO A 579 19.11 -34.04 28.87
C PRO A 579 18.20 -33.62 27.70
N LYS A 580 18.50 -32.48 27.09
CA LYS A 580 18.17 -32.12 25.69
C LYS A 580 16.69 -32.22 25.27
N GLY A 581 15.81 -31.48 25.96
CA GLY A 581 14.49 -31.12 25.43
C GLY A 581 14.19 -29.65 25.72
N HIS A 582 13.97 -28.83 24.69
CA HIS A 582 13.61 -27.41 24.82
C HIS A 582 12.15 -27.28 25.29
N VAL A 583 11.92 -27.18 26.60
CA VAL A 583 10.62 -26.72 27.15
C VAL A 583 10.53 -25.21 26.98
N THR A 584 9.50 -24.76 26.29
CA THR A 584 9.23 -23.35 26.03
C THR A 584 8.18 -22.85 27.01
N ILE A 585 8.45 -21.69 27.61
CA ILE A 585 7.41 -20.93 28.32
C ILE A 585 6.78 -20.01 27.28
N TYR A 586 5.48 -20.20 27.01
CA TYR A 586 4.76 -19.41 25.99
C TYR A 586 4.13 -18.15 26.56
N ALA A 587 3.65 -18.20 27.81
CA ALA A 587 3.02 -17.09 28.50
C ALA A 587 3.20 -17.19 30.02
N PHE A 588 2.99 -16.07 30.71
CA PHE A 588 2.86 -16.02 32.15
C PHE A 588 1.86 -14.95 32.58
N SER A 589 1.37 -15.05 33.81
CA SER A 589 0.45 -14.08 34.39
C SER A 589 0.69 -13.97 35.88
N PHE A 590 0.71 -12.74 36.42
CA PHE A 590 0.69 -12.50 37.87
C PHE A 590 -0.71 -12.67 38.44
N GLY A 591 -0.80 -13.26 39.63
CA GLY A 591 -2.02 -13.21 40.43
C GLY A 591 -2.30 -11.75 40.86
N PRO A 592 -3.58 -11.35 41.02
CA PRO A 592 -3.96 -10.01 41.45
C PRO A 592 -3.34 -9.62 42.80
N GLU A 593 -3.06 -10.61 43.66
CA GLU A 593 -2.39 -10.44 44.95
C GLU A 593 -0.86 -10.19 44.84
N SER A 594 -0.28 -10.29 43.64
CA SER A 594 1.17 -10.14 43.36
C SER A 594 2.08 -11.18 44.04
N ALA A 595 1.54 -12.10 44.84
CA ALA A 595 2.30 -13.14 45.53
C ALA A 595 2.52 -14.40 44.70
N ARG A 596 1.71 -14.62 43.66
CA ARG A 596 1.80 -15.80 42.79
C ARG A 596 2.00 -15.42 41.33
N ILE A 597 2.67 -16.29 40.59
CA ILE A 597 2.81 -16.19 39.14
C ILE A 597 2.51 -17.55 38.51
N ALA A 598 1.76 -17.55 37.43
CA ALA A 598 1.45 -18.73 36.64
C ALA A 598 2.23 -18.70 35.34
N THR A 599 2.69 -19.86 34.88
CA THR A 599 3.51 -20.00 33.67
C THR A 599 2.97 -21.14 32.82
N ALA A 600 2.79 -20.88 31.52
CA ALA A 600 2.34 -21.86 30.52
C ALA A 600 3.54 -22.50 29.82
N HIS A 601 3.67 -23.82 29.94
CA HIS A 601 4.79 -24.58 29.37
C HIS A 601 4.31 -25.46 28.21
N GLY A 602 5.20 -25.69 27.26
CA GLY A 602 4.98 -26.76 26.30
C GLY A 602 6.22 -27.12 25.47
N TYR A 603 6.13 -28.27 24.81
CA TYR A 603 7.22 -28.81 23.99
C TYR A 603 6.99 -28.55 22.50
N SER A 604 7.94 -27.88 21.83
CA SER A 604 7.80 -27.46 20.42
C SER A 604 8.01 -28.59 19.40
N HIS A 605 8.63 -29.72 19.77
CA HIS A 605 9.04 -30.79 18.85
C HIS A 605 8.23 -32.10 18.94
N GLY A 606 6.97 -32.03 19.37
CA GLY A 606 6.04 -33.17 19.35
C GLY A 606 5.16 -33.24 20.60
N PRO A 607 4.13 -34.10 20.62
CA PRO A 607 3.26 -34.23 21.78
C PRO A 607 4.04 -34.85 22.95
N SER A 608 4.37 -34.05 23.97
CA SER A 608 4.94 -34.53 25.22
C SER A 608 3.99 -34.19 26.36
N ARG A 609 3.12 -35.14 26.70
CA ARG A 609 2.06 -34.96 27.72
C ARG A 609 2.59 -34.65 29.11
N GLU A 610 3.87 -34.92 29.39
CA GLU A 610 4.48 -34.65 30.70
C GLU A 610 5.03 -33.21 30.83
N LEU A 611 5.27 -32.52 29.71
CA LEU A 611 5.91 -31.20 29.68
C LEU A 611 4.92 -30.06 29.38
N ASP A 612 3.76 -30.40 28.81
CA ASP A 612 2.69 -29.47 28.46
C ASP A 612 1.81 -29.18 29.70
N VAL A 613 2.34 -28.37 30.62
CA VAL A 613 1.77 -28.14 31.96
C VAL A 613 1.69 -26.65 32.30
N VAL A 614 0.83 -26.31 33.25
CA VAL A 614 0.83 -24.99 33.88
C VAL A 614 1.47 -25.10 35.25
N ARG A 615 2.36 -24.17 35.59
CA ARG A 615 2.99 -24.12 36.92
C ARG A 615 2.67 -22.82 37.63
N ILE A 616 2.29 -22.93 38.89
CA ILE A 616 2.06 -21.79 39.79
C ILE A 616 3.26 -21.71 40.73
N TRP A 617 3.81 -20.51 40.89
CA TRP A 617 5.00 -20.26 41.70
C TRP A 617 4.71 -19.18 42.73
N ASP A 618 5.40 -19.29 43.86
CA ASP A 618 5.49 -18.23 44.85
C ASP A 618 6.53 -17.19 44.39
N VAL A 619 6.13 -15.92 44.35
CA VAL A 619 6.96 -14.81 43.87
C VAL A 619 8.08 -14.48 44.84
N ALA A 620 7.89 -14.70 46.15
CA ALA A 620 8.87 -14.34 47.17
C ALA A 620 9.98 -15.39 47.31
N THR A 621 9.63 -16.68 47.20
CA THR A 621 10.58 -17.79 47.37
C THR A 621 11.06 -18.39 46.04
N GLY A 622 10.34 -18.17 44.94
CA GLY A 622 10.58 -18.81 43.65
C GLY A 622 10.25 -20.30 43.61
N THR A 623 9.53 -20.82 44.62
CA THR A 623 9.18 -22.25 44.71
C THR A 623 7.89 -22.55 43.95
N ALA A 624 7.84 -23.70 43.28
CA ALA A 624 6.61 -24.20 42.67
C ALA A 624 5.59 -24.56 43.76
N LEU A 625 4.41 -23.94 43.70
CA LEU A 625 3.28 -24.20 44.59
C LEU A 625 2.39 -25.33 44.04
N ALA A 626 2.15 -25.33 42.72
CA ALA A 626 1.31 -26.32 42.06
C ALA A 626 1.76 -26.59 40.62
N ILE A 627 1.53 -27.82 40.16
CA ILE A 627 1.72 -28.24 38.76
C ILE A 627 0.37 -28.77 38.28
N LEU A 628 -0.22 -28.09 37.30
CA LEU A 628 -1.52 -28.41 36.73
C LEU A 628 -1.30 -29.20 35.44
N GLN A 629 -1.67 -30.46 35.46
CA GLN A 629 -1.55 -31.40 34.34
C GLN A 629 -2.93 -31.74 33.79
N GLY A 630 -3.07 -31.81 32.47
CA GLY A 630 -4.34 -32.18 31.83
C GLY A 630 -4.47 -31.82 30.35
N HIS A 631 -3.64 -30.90 29.85
CA HIS A 631 -3.58 -30.59 28.42
C HIS A 631 -2.87 -31.69 27.63
N ALA A 632 -3.32 -31.92 26.39
CA ALA A 632 -2.80 -32.93 25.47
C ALA A 632 -1.83 -32.33 24.41
N GLY A 633 -1.52 -31.04 24.52
CA GLY A 633 -0.55 -30.34 23.70
C GLY A 633 -0.07 -29.04 24.38
N PRO A 634 0.91 -28.34 23.78
CA PRO A 634 1.50 -27.13 24.34
C PRO A 634 0.49 -26.11 24.82
N VAL A 635 0.64 -25.66 26.06
CA VAL A 635 -0.16 -24.58 26.64
C VAL A 635 0.35 -23.26 26.08
N VAL A 636 -0.50 -22.54 25.36
CA VAL A 636 -0.15 -21.33 24.60
C VAL A 636 -0.28 -20.08 25.46
N ASP A 637 -1.28 -20.04 26.35
CA ASP A 637 -1.59 -18.85 27.15
C ASP A 637 -2.19 -19.22 28.51
N VAL A 638 -2.03 -18.33 29.50
CA VAL A 638 -2.48 -18.49 30.89
C VAL A 638 -2.86 -17.14 31.50
N ALA A 639 -3.97 -17.07 32.23
CA ALA A 639 -4.43 -15.86 32.90
C ALA A 639 -5.08 -16.15 34.26
N PHE A 640 -4.82 -15.33 35.27
CA PHE A 640 -5.61 -15.36 36.52
C PHE A 640 -6.96 -14.69 36.34
N SER A 641 -7.96 -15.16 37.07
CA SER A 641 -9.23 -14.44 37.23
C SER A 641 -9.02 -13.14 38.01
N PRO A 642 -9.89 -12.13 37.84
CA PRO A 642 -9.78 -10.85 38.55
C PRO A 642 -9.76 -10.98 40.08
N ASP A 643 -10.41 -12.02 40.62
CA ASP A 643 -10.43 -12.35 42.05
C ASP A 643 -9.26 -13.24 42.52
N GLY A 644 -8.44 -13.75 41.58
CA GLY A 644 -7.29 -14.61 41.84
C GLY A 644 -7.63 -16.04 42.26
N ALA A 645 -8.92 -16.40 42.33
CA ALA A 645 -9.35 -17.72 42.79
C ALA A 645 -9.23 -18.80 41.71
N SER A 646 -9.33 -18.39 40.44
CA SER A 646 -9.31 -19.29 39.28
C SER A 646 -8.16 -18.95 38.33
N LEU A 647 -7.69 -19.96 37.60
CA LEU A 647 -6.68 -19.83 36.56
C LEU A 647 -7.23 -20.37 35.25
N LEU A 648 -7.11 -19.59 34.18
CA LEU A 648 -7.42 -19.97 32.82
C LEU A 648 -6.16 -20.47 32.13
N SER A 649 -6.24 -21.60 31.43
CA SER A 649 -5.20 -22.05 30.51
C SER A 649 -5.79 -22.50 29.18
N VAL A 650 -5.08 -22.18 28.09
CA VAL A 650 -5.48 -22.59 26.74
C VAL A 650 -4.34 -23.26 26.01
N SER A 651 -4.66 -24.25 25.18
CA SER A 651 -3.69 -25.09 24.53
C SER A 651 -3.93 -25.21 23.02
N SER A 652 -2.84 -25.57 22.32
CA SER A 652 -2.87 -25.98 20.91
C SER A 652 -3.69 -27.26 20.66
N ASP A 653 -4.13 -27.96 21.71
CA ASP A 653 -5.09 -29.08 21.65
C ASP A 653 -6.56 -28.65 21.48
N SER A 654 -6.81 -27.34 21.26
CA SER A 654 -8.13 -26.71 21.14
C SER A 654 -8.94 -26.68 22.45
N SER A 655 -8.34 -27.03 23.59
CA SER A 655 -9.00 -26.99 24.90
C SER A 655 -8.68 -25.73 25.68
N VAL A 656 -9.68 -25.31 26.45
CA VAL A 656 -9.63 -24.25 27.46
C VAL A 656 -9.91 -24.93 28.78
N LYS A 657 -9.06 -24.74 29.79
CA LYS A 657 -9.26 -25.29 31.13
C LYS A 657 -9.27 -24.18 32.16
N ILE A 658 -10.13 -24.34 33.16
CA ILE A 658 -10.20 -23.48 34.34
C ILE A 658 -9.79 -24.32 35.54
N TRP A 659 -8.93 -23.76 36.36
CA TRP A 659 -8.35 -24.42 37.53
C TRP A 659 -8.67 -23.60 38.78
N ASP A 660 -9.03 -24.29 39.85
CA ASP A 660 -9.05 -23.70 41.18
C ASP A 660 -7.61 -23.53 41.68
N VAL A 661 -7.20 -22.30 41.97
CA VAL A 661 -5.82 -21.99 42.38
C VAL A 661 -5.51 -22.53 43.77
N GLY A 662 -6.51 -22.60 44.66
CA GLY A 662 -6.34 -23.09 46.03
C GLY A 662 -6.24 -24.61 46.12
N ARG A 663 -6.96 -25.33 45.27
CA ARG A 663 -6.99 -26.81 45.23
C ARG A 663 -6.04 -27.40 44.20
N GLY A 664 -5.71 -26.67 43.15
CA GLY A 664 -4.95 -27.16 42.00
C GLY A 664 -5.74 -28.15 41.13
N GLU A 665 -7.07 -28.11 41.21
CA GLU A 665 -7.96 -29.02 40.49
C GLU A 665 -8.65 -28.30 39.32
N GLU A 666 -8.94 -29.04 38.26
CA GLU A 666 -9.71 -28.57 37.12
C GLU A 666 -11.18 -28.41 37.52
N THR A 667 -11.72 -27.19 37.41
CA THR A 667 -13.12 -26.88 37.72
C THR A 667 -14.01 -26.91 36.48
N ALA A 668 -13.48 -26.51 35.32
CA ALA A 668 -14.20 -26.54 34.06
C ALA A 668 -13.26 -26.77 32.87
N SER A 669 -13.78 -27.37 31.80
CA SER A 669 -13.10 -27.43 30.51
C SER A 669 -14.04 -27.17 29.36
N PHE A 670 -13.54 -26.44 28.37
CA PHE A 670 -14.23 -26.12 27.13
C PHE A 670 -13.42 -26.63 25.94
N GLN A 671 -14.12 -26.96 24.87
CA GLN A 671 -13.53 -27.38 23.60
C GLN A 671 -14.03 -26.44 22.52
N GLU A 672 -13.12 -25.80 21.80
CA GLU A 672 -13.49 -24.90 20.70
C GLU A 672 -14.33 -25.63 19.64
N GLY A 673 -14.04 -26.89 19.34
CA GLY A 673 -14.86 -27.67 18.42
C GLY A 673 -14.12 -28.79 17.72
N PRO A 674 -14.75 -29.44 16.73
CA PRO A 674 -14.14 -30.56 16.02
C PRO A 674 -13.01 -30.07 15.11
N GLY A 675 -11.78 -30.47 15.42
CA GLY A 675 -10.57 -30.18 14.64
C GLY A 675 -9.45 -29.58 15.49
N ARG A 676 -8.20 -29.82 15.10
CA ARG A 676 -7.02 -29.17 15.71
C ARG A 676 -6.94 -27.73 15.20
N ARG A 677 -7.68 -26.82 15.83
CA ARG A 677 -7.61 -25.37 15.60
C ARG A 677 -6.99 -24.77 16.84
N ALA A 678 -5.74 -24.35 16.73
CA ALA A 678 -5.00 -23.84 17.87
C ALA A 678 -5.63 -22.53 18.36
N ILE A 679 -5.87 -22.47 19.68
CA ILE A 679 -6.23 -21.24 20.37
C ILE A 679 -4.96 -20.39 20.46
N SER A 680 -5.08 -19.12 20.08
CA SER A 680 -3.96 -18.17 20.05
C SER A 680 -3.85 -17.34 21.31
N HIS A 681 -4.98 -17.01 21.93
CA HIS A 681 -5.05 -16.11 23.08
C HIS A 681 -6.36 -16.30 23.84
N ALA A 682 -6.36 -16.05 25.15
CA ALA A 682 -7.58 -16.05 25.94
C ALA A 682 -7.54 -15.07 27.11
N CYS A 683 -8.70 -14.57 27.53
CA CYS A 683 -8.79 -13.66 28.67
C CYS A 683 -10.11 -13.82 29.43
N PHE A 684 -10.08 -13.51 30.72
CA PHE A 684 -11.30 -13.35 31.52
C PHE A 684 -11.97 -12.02 31.23
N SER A 685 -13.30 -11.99 31.39
CA SER A 685 -14.02 -10.73 31.55
C SER A 685 -13.65 -10.07 32.89
N PRO A 686 -13.77 -8.73 33.01
CA PRO A 686 -13.46 -8.02 34.25
C PRO A 686 -14.30 -8.44 35.46
N ASP A 687 -15.53 -8.93 35.22
CA ASP A 687 -16.41 -9.49 36.25
C ASP A 687 -16.12 -10.96 36.60
N GLY A 688 -15.16 -11.59 35.89
CA GLY A 688 -14.75 -12.98 36.08
C GLY A 688 -15.78 -14.03 35.64
N LYS A 689 -16.91 -13.66 35.03
CA LYS A 689 -17.99 -14.60 34.68
C LYS A 689 -17.84 -15.25 33.31
N TYR A 690 -17.12 -14.58 32.42
CA TYR A 690 -16.93 -14.99 31.03
C TYR A 690 -15.46 -15.17 30.70
N VAL A 691 -15.20 -15.98 29.68
CA VAL A 691 -13.88 -16.16 29.08
C VAL A 691 -14.00 -15.93 27.58
N ALA A 692 -13.15 -15.10 27.01
CA ALA A 692 -13.05 -14.95 25.56
C ALA A 692 -11.83 -15.70 25.02
N THR A 693 -11.98 -16.36 23.88
CA THR A 693 -10.91 -17.11 23.21
C THR A 693 -10.80 -16.71 21.75
N ALA A 694 -9.58 -16.43 21.31
CA ALA A 694 -9.22 -16.20 19.91
C ALA A 694 -8.59 -17.47 19.30
N SER A 695 -8.90 -17.75 18.03
CA SER A 695 -8.48 -18.98 17.37
C SER A 695 -7.93 -18.77 15.96
N TRP A 696 -6.97 -19.62 15.60
CA TRP A 696 -6.53 -19.78 14.21
C TRP A 696 -7.65 -20.33 13.32
N GLY A 697 -8.72 -20.85 13.93
CA GLY A 697 -9.99 -21.20 13.31
C GLY A 697 -10.80 -20.03 12.76
N LYS A 698 -10.28 -18.80 12.82
CA LYS A 698 -10.94 -17.55 12.37
C LYS A 698 -12.17 -17.18 13.20
N THR A 699 -12.21 -17.67 14.44
CA THR A 699 -13.34 -17.52 15.34
C THR A 699 -12.93 -16.87 16.64
N VAL A 700 -13.83 -16.04 17.18
CA VAL A 700 -13.78 -15.56 18.56
C VAL A 700 -14.97 -16.17 19.30
N ARG A 701 -14.73 -16.76 20.47
CA ARG A 701 -15.79 -17.34 21.30
C ARG A 701 -15.80 -16.74 22.68
N VAL A 702 -17.00 -16.55 23.23
CA VAL A 702 -17.22 -16.13 24.61
C VAL A 702 -17.92 -17.27 25.34
N TRP A 703 -17.29 -17.74 26.40
CA TRP A 703 -17.72 -18.86 27.24
C TRP A 703 -18.27 -18.32 28.55
N ARG A 704 -19.38 -18.89 29.03
CA ARG A 704 -19.90 -18.63 30.37
C ARG A 704 -19.37 -19.70 31.32
N LEU A 705 -18.77 -19.27 32.44
CA LEU A 705 -18.18 -20.19 33.41
C LEU A 705 -19.23 -20.95 34.22
N GLU A 706 -20.34 -20.32 34.59
CA GLU A 706 -21.40 -20.92 35.44
C GLU A 706 -21.92 -22.26 34.90
N ASP A 707 -22.20 -22.32 33.60
CA ASP A 707 -22.80 -23.49 32.94
C ASP A 707 -21.83 -24.23 32.00
N ALA A 708 -20.55 -23.85 32.01
CA ALA A 708 -19.52 -24.36 31.11
C ALA A 708 -19.93 -24.37 29.60
N SER A 709 -20.62 -23.32 29.13
CA SER A 709 -21.21 -23.27 27.78
C SER A 709 -20.70 -22.12 26.92
N CYS A 710 -20.71 -22.31 25.59
CA CYS A 710 -20.40 -21.24 24.63
C CYS A 710 -21.60 -20.29 24.56
N ALA A 711 -21.46 -19.08 25.11
CA ALA A 711 -22.50 -18.06 25.08
C ALA A 711 -22.63 -17.44 23.68
N VAL A 712 -21.49 -17.11 23.05
CA VAL A 712 -21.45 -16.45 21.73
C VAL A 712 -20.27 -16.97 20.91
N MET A 713 -20.49 -17.14 19.60
CA MET A 713 -19.44 -17.45 18.63
C MET A 713 -19.49 -16.45 17.48
N PHE A 714 -18.37 -15.78 17.24
CA PHE A 714 -18.17 -14.82 16.16
C PHE A 714 -17.30 -15.43 15.07
N SER A 715 -17.73 -15.34 13.81
CA SER A 715 -17.04 -15.94 12.66
C SER A 715 -16.89 -14.97 11.47
N GLU A 716 -16.78 -13.67 11.76
CA GLU A 716 -16.65 -12.64 10.71
C GLU A 716 -15.21 -12.45 10.21
N HIS A 717 -14.21 -12.83 11.00
CA HIS A 717 -12.81 -12.72 10.61
C HIS A 717 -12.51 -13.62 9.40
N LYS A 718 -11.77 -13.06 8.43
CA LYS A 718 -11.29 -13.80 7.26
C LYS A 718 -9.88 -14.37 7.50
N GLY A 719 -9.12 -13.76 8.40
CA GLY A 719 -7.80 -14.20 8.85
C GLY A 719 -7.85 -15.01 10.14
N ALA A 720 -6.70 -15.56 10.54
CA ALA A 720 -6.54 -16.19 11.85
C ALA A 720 -6.55 -15.12 12.94
N VAL A 721 -7.40 -15.28 13.96
CA VAL A 721 -7.49 -14.31 15.06
C VAL A 721 -6.35 -14.57 16.02
N ARG A 722 -5.61 -13.52 16.39
CA ARG A 722 -4.44 -13.65 17.26
C ARG A 722 -4.58 -13.03 18.62
N HIS A 723 -5.34 -11.95 18.73
CA HIS A 723 -5.52 -11.23 19.98
C HIS A 723 -6.99 -11.00 20.24
N VAL A 724 -7.33 -11.04 21.52
CA VAL A 724 -8.65 -10.69 22.03
C VAL A 724 -8.47 -9.95 23.35
N ALA A 725 -9.21 -8.86 23.55
CA ALA A 725 -9.17 -8.10 24.80
C ALA A 725 -10.56 -7.59 25.18
N PHE A 726 -10.92 -7.75 26.45
CA PHE A 726 -12.07 -7.06 27.03
C PHE A 726 -11.72 -5.62 27.37
N SER A 727 -12.71 -4.75 27.21
CA SER A 727 -12.79 -3.47 27.91
C SER A 727 -12.89 -3.69 29.43
N GLN A 728 -12.43 -2.74 30.25
CA GLN A 728 -12.38 -2.88 31.72
C GLN A 728 -13.76 -2.90 32.41
N ASP A 729 -14.78 -2.36 31.76
CA ASP A 729 -16.19 -2.43 32.14
C ASP A 729 -16.88 -3.69 31.62
N GLY A 730 -16.25 -4.44 30.71
CA GLY A 730 -16.74 -5.70 30.17
C GLY A 730 -17.82 -5.57 29.09
N GLU A 731 -18.15 -4.35 28.65
CA GLU A 731 -19.21 -4.11 27.66
C GLU A 731 -18.78 -4.45 26.23
N PHE A 732 -17.50 -4.23 25.94
CA PHE A 732 -16.88 -4.42 24.64
C PHE A 732 -15.81 -5.50 24.66
N LEU A 733 -15.71 -6.22 23.55
CA LEU A 733 -14.65 -7.17 23.25
C LEU A 733 -14.00 -6.76 21.92
N ALA A 734 -12.69 -6.65 21.86
CA ALA A 734 -11.99 -6.38 20.61
C ALA A 734 -11.16 -7.58 20.17
N SER A 735 -11.08 -7.79 18.86
CA SER A 735 -10.29 -8.85 18.25
C SER A 735 -9.54 -8.37 17.02
N GLY A 736 -8.30 -8.84 16.87
CA GLY A 736 -7.43 -8.54 15.73
C GLY A 736 -6.93 -9.82 15.04
N ASP A 737 -6.89 -9.81 13.71
CA ASP A 737 -6.47 -10.96 12.89
C ASP A 737 -5.18 -10.73 12.07
N ASP A 738 -4.74 -11.81 11.42
CA ASP A 738 -3.55 -11.83 10.56
C ASP A 738 -3.68 -10.99 9.27
N ASP A 739 -4.90 -10.67 8.85
CA ASP A 739 -5.17 -9.84 7.67
C ASP A 739 -5.26 -8.34 8.03
N GLY A 740 -5.02 -7.98 9.29
CA GLY A 740 -5.11 -6.60 9.78
C GLY A 740 -6.54 -6.15 10.11
N VAL A 741 -7.52 -7.06 10.07
CA VAL A 741 -8.92 -6.72 10.37
C VAL A 741 -9.15 -6.73 11.86
N GLU A 742 -9.76 -5.63 12.32
CA GLU A 742 -10.07 -5.39 13.72
C GLU A 742 -11.57 -5.21 13.88
N ILE A 743 -12.14 -5.93 14.85
CA ILE A 743 -13.57 -5.92 15.10
C ILE A 743 -13.81 -5.68 16.59
N ILE A 744 -14.72 -4.75 16.88
CA ILE A 744 -15.20 -4.48 18.23
C ILE A 744 -16.62 -5.04 18.34
N TRP A 745 -16.83 -5.90 19.33
CA TRP A 745 -18.07 -6.60 19.60
C TRP A 745 -18.74 -6.00 20.84
N TYR A 746 -20.04 -5.74 20.75
CA TYR A 746 -20.83 -5.30 21.89
C TYR A 746 -21.55 -6.50 22.52
N LEU A 747 -21.34 -6.72 23.82
CA LEU A 747 -21.82 -7.91 24.53
C LEU A 747 -23.14 -7.71 25.28
N ASN A 748 -23.59 -6.46 25.45
CA ASN A 748 -24.80 -6.12 26.23
C ASN A 748 -26.12 -6.10 25.43
N SER A 749 -26.18 -6.67 24.21
CA SER A 749 -27.42 -6.86 23.45
C SER A 749 -27.80 -8.35 23.33
N PRO A 750 -29.09 -8.71 23.41
CA PRO A 750 -29.56 -10.11 23.36
C PRO A 750 -29.24 -10.82 22.04
N ALA A 751 -28.80 -10.08 21.03
CA ALA A 751 -27.98 -10.58 19.94
C ALA A 751 -26.66 -9.81 19.97
N ALA A 752 -25.54 -10.49 20.21
CA ALA A 752 -24.22 -9.86 20.12
C ALA A 752 -24.05 -9.31 18.70
N LYS A 753 -24.02 -7.99 18.56
CA LYS A 753 -23.86 -7.32 17.26
C LYS A 753 -22.39 -7.00 17.05
N SER A 754 -21.86 -7.36 15.89
CA SER A 754 -20.63 -6.78 15.36
C SER A 754 -20.85 -5.30 15.11
N LEU A 755 -20.05 -4.45 15.73
CA LEU A 755 -19.91 -3.07 15.28
C LEU A 755 -18.68 -3.03 14.39
N ARG A 756 -18.93 -3.03 13.09
CA ARG A 756 -17.86 -2.71 12.13
C ARG A 756 -17.64 -1.21 12.16
N PRO A 757 -16.38 -0.76 12.11
CA PRO A 757 -16.09 0.60 11.71
C PRO A 757 -16.81 0.89 10.38
N GLY A 758 -17.64 1.94 10.34
CA GLY A 758 -18.26 2.49 9.13
C GLY A 758 -19.51 1.81 8.54
N ILE A 759 -20.15 0.85 9.22
CA ILE A 759 -21.55 0.50 8.94
C ILE A 759 -22.42 1.11 10.04
N ILE A 760 -22.58 2.43 9.99
CA ILE A 760 -23.76 3.05 10.59
C ILE A 760 -24.86 2.84 9.56
N ASP A 761 -25.63 1.77 9.71
CA ASP A 761 -26.96 1.77 9.14
C ASP A 761 -27.73 2.89 9.84
N THR A 762 -27.95 3.96 9.09
CA THR A 762 -28.72 5.18 9.34
C THR A 762 -30.16 4.93 9.88
N ILE A 763 -30.53 3.67 10.10
CA ILE A 763 -31.83 3.25 10.62
C ILE A 763 -31.87 3.28 12.16
N SER A 764 -30.73 3.23 12.86
CA SER A 764 -30.69 3.16 14.33
C SER A 764 -30.84 4.51 15.06
N ILE A 765 -30.66 5.64 14.37
CA ILE A 765 -30.81 6.98 14.99
C ILE A 765 -32.27 7.47 14.99
N ILE A 766 -33.15 6.89 14.16
CA ILE A 766 -34.55 7.33 14.08
C ILE A 766 -35.46 6.65 15.14
N GLN A 767 -35.06 5.52 15.73
CA GLN A 767 -35.89 4.83 16.73
C GLN A 767 -35.70 5.33 18.18
N GLY A 768 -34.75 6.25 18.43
CA GLY A 768 -34.50 6.84 19.75
C GLY A 768 -35.19 8.18 20.03
N LEU A 769 -35.86 8.79 19.04
CA LEU A 769 -36.42 10.15 19.16
C LEU A 769 -37.84 10.26 18.58
N THR A 770 -38.81 9.54 19.12
CA THR A 770 -40.22 9.99 19.08
C THR A 770 -41.00 9.44 20.28
N PRO A 771 -41.40 10.28 21.27
CA PRO A 771 -42.54 9.94 22.11
C PRO A 771 -43.84 10.25 21.35
N THR A 772 -44.69 9.23 21.21
CA THR A 772 -46.15 9.35 21.09
C THR A 772 -46.73 10.41 20.14
N ILE A 773 -47.07 10.05 18.90
CA ILE A 773 -48.28 10.55 18.25
C ILE A 773 -48.98 9.40 17.52
N ASN A 774 -50.25 9.23 17.90
CA ASN A 774 -51.22 8.28 17.36
C ASN A 774 -51.57 8.53 15.89
N ALA A 775 -52.04 7.43 15.29
CA ALA A 775 -53.12 7.33 14.30
C ALA A 775 -52.80 7.68 12.83
N ASN A 776 -53.15 6.68 12.01
CA ASN A 776 -53.66 6.77 10.65
C ASN A 776 -52.78 7.51 9.63
N THR A 777 -52.15 6.74 8.74
CA THR A 777 -52.59 6.68 7.32
C THR A 777 -51.83 5.60 6.58
N GLU A 778 -52.57 4.86 5.76
CA GLU A 778 -52.07 4.04 4.68
C GLU A 778 -51.23 4.84 3.65
N GLU A 779 -50.57 4.08 2.78
CA GLU A 779 -50.05 4.43 1.45
C GLU A 779 -48.55 4.75 1.30
N ARG A 780 -47.91 3.83 0.54
CA ARG A 780 -47.07 4.07 -0.65
C ARG A 780 -45.91 5.07 -0.54
N LYS A 781 -44.69 4.54 -0.61
CA LYS A 781 -43.91 4.40 -1.86
C LYS A 781 -42.65 3.59 -1.62
#